data_AF-A0A5P1A1U4-F1
#
_entry.id   AF-A0A5P1A1U4-F1
#
_cell.length_a   1.000
_cell.length_b   1.000
_cell.length_c   1.000
_cell.angle_alpha   90.00
_cell.angle_beta   90.00
_cell.angle_gamma   90.00
#
_symmetry.space_group_name_H-M   'P 1'
#
loop_
_entity.id
_entity.type
_entity.pdbx_description
1 polymer ?
#
loop_
_entity_poly.entity_id
_entity_poly.type
_entity_poly.pdbx_seq_one_letter_code
_entity_poly.pdbx_strand_id
1 'polypeptide(L)'
;HNVVWKKKKNTKMFPPVRSPRATGTQSAPNNEDPKDAKELLDKIGQQVHEEVKKVADNYSSQLKGTLSNAKFEKKPPGKQTPEDPCQLEYQWHTNATNGKSNPCGNGKKERFSDEGGGECDKKKISDNKDDEGACAPFRRLHLCVTNLENININKNINKDTLLAEVCLAAKHEGESLVKKYKEYITENPDFHTDICTVLARSFADIGDIIRGKDLFLGDQERKHHLENRLEQMFKNIMQNNGEISKRSVEEVREYWWALNRDQVWKAITCGATMNDISFKNIGNGNTILWNEKCGHGDYNLLTNLDYVPQYLRWFDEWSEEFCRKRNNTLKSAKKACRNESKQLYCSHNGYDCTKRIEKGSSCSWNSKCTACLNKCIPYEYWLEKQQNEFNMQKDKYDKEIGKYISGSDKSDSNINNKYYKEFYDELKRSFESVDDFLKLLNNGSYCKEGVEGKYVINFTKTADKDAFDRSEYCQPCPNCVVVCEGGTCTEKTGDDNCRSKIIEEILKSEQHTEIDVLYSDDKQGVITKKLEDFCSSTNKEDRKYYKKWKCYNKNKDYDNCEMNISSYKDPTDPNVMLSVQCFYSWAQNLLIDTIRWEHQLKDCINNTNVTDCKSNCNKYCQCYEKWINRKEGEWEKLKEVLKKKDKNAHNYYNKLKYVFDSFLFPVMNALNNEEKGKWDQFTKELKKKMDFSKANTGTNDSQDAIKVLLDHLKGTATICKDNNTNEACDVSKDSKTNPCIKKNPKNTKPTKTVKHIAELKQQKAHTQMEKRGGEINLKGDASQGNYSRGGDTQDFKDICKITENHTNTERRGGYTYNGPCTGKDGNNRGVRMKIGTPWKGPGELNTTYKEVYLPPRRQHMCTSNLEYLQTKDGPLNKRDGKLVNNSFLGDVLLSAKMDADKIIELYKKQNNKSNLTDPEDNESACRALRYSFADIADIIRGRDMW
;
A
#
# COMPACT_ATOMS: atom_id res chain seq x y z
N HIS A 1 -56.49 -51.79 -19.67
CA HIS A 1 -55.84 -50.81 -20.56
C HIS A 1 -54.36 -50.69 -20.23
N ASN A 2 -53.53 -51.18 -21.16
CA ASN A 2 -52.18 -50.79 -21.57
C ASN A 2 -51.25 -50.05 -20.58
N VAL A 3 -50.14 -50.67 -20.11
CA VAL A 3 -48.78 -50.79 -20.75
C VAL A 3 -47.95 -49.54 -20.41
N VAL A 4 -46.76 -49.63 -19.79
CA VAL A 4 -45.45 -49.91 -20.45
C VAL A 4 -44.50 -50.76 -19.58
N TRP A 5 -43.69 -51.57 -20.28
CA TRP A 5 -42.81 -52.66 -19.86
C TRP A 5 -41.36 -52.45 -20.38
N LYS A 6 -40.42 -53.22 -19.79
CA LYS A 6 -39.06 -53.68 -20.24
C LYS A 6 -37.85 -52.77 -19.92
N LYS A 7 -36.80 -53.22 -19.17
CA LYS A 7 -35.79 -54.33 -19.33
C LYS A 7 -34.96 -54.17 -20.63
N LYS A 8 -33.62 -54.34 -20.72
CA LYS A 8 -32.61 -55.16 -20.01
C LYS A 8 -31.20 -54.83 -20.60
N LYS A 9 -30.14 -54.94 -19.77
CA LYS A 9 -28.79 -55.60 -19.95
C LYS A 9 -27.94 -55.36 -21.24
N ASN A 10 -26.59 -55.32 -21.22
CA ASN A 10 -25.69 -56.43 -20.84
C ASN A 10 -24.16 -56.10 -20.96
N THR A 11 -23.33 -56.66 -20.05
CA THR A 11 -21.93 -57.23 -20.19
C THR A 11 -20.75 -56.35 -20.64
N LYS A 12 -19.48 -56.49 -20.21
CA LYS A 12 -18.65 -57.56 -19.58
C LYS A 12 -17.31 -56.92 -19.13
N MET A 13 -16.72 -57.26 -17.98
CA MET A 13 -15.25 -57.30 -17.83
C MET A 13 -14.82 -58.13 -16.60
N PHE A 14 -13.65 -58.76 -16.74
CA PHE A 14 -13.12 -59.96 -16.08
C PHE A 14 -12.73 -59.79 -14.58
N PRO A 15 -12.60 -60.90 -13.82
CA PRO A 15 -12.24 -60.86 -12.40
C PRO A 15 -10.74 -60.51 -12.19
N PRO A 16 -10.38 -59.83 -11.08
CA PRO A 16 -8.99 -59.57 -10.76
C PRO A 16 -8.28 -60.84 -10.29
N VAL A 17 -7.12 -61.09 -10.90
CA VAL A 17 -6.16 -62.14 -10.51
C VAL A 17 -5.56 -61.80 -9.14
N ARG A 18 -5.55 -62.78 -8.23
CA ARG A 18 -4.86 -62.74 -6.93
C ARG A 18 -3.36 -63.03 -7.07
N SER A 19 -2.51 -62.25 -6.40
CA SER A 19 -1.43 -62.67 -5.48
C SER A 19 -0.45 -61.50 -5.20
N PRO A 20 0.35 -61.51 -4.11
CA PRO A 20 0.09 -61.99 -2.75
C PRO A 20 0.34 -60.88 -1.69
N ARG A 21 -0.14 -61.18 -0.48
CA ARG A 21 -0.05 -60.41 0.77
C ARG A 21 1.42 -60.14 1.14
N ALA A 22 1.84 -58.88 1.15
CA ALA A 22 3.04 -58.43 1.87
C ALA A 22 2.58 -57.59 3.06
N THR A 23 2.96 -58.05 4.25
CA THR A 23 2.71 -57.46 5.55
C THR A 23 3.40 -56.10 5.69
N GLY A 24 2.63 -55.01 5.61
CA GLY A 24 3.03 -53.69 6.05
C GLY A 24 2.02 -53.19 7.08
N THR A 25 2.43 -53.10 8.33
CA THR A 25 1.69 -52.46 9.42
C THR A 25 1.28 -51.05 9.02
N GLN A 26 -0.01 -50.83 8.77
CA GLN A 26 -0.62 -49.50 8.79
C GLN A 26 -0.55 -49.01 10.24
N SER A 27 0.34 -48.05 10.52
CA SER A 27 0.29 -47.28 11.76
C SER A 27 -0.98 -46.42 11.74
N ALA A 28 -1.88 -46.68 12.70
CA ALA A 28 -3.02 -45.82 12.96
C ALA A 28 -2.56 -44.37 13.29
N PRO A 29 -3.31 -43.34 12.87
CA PRO A 29 -2.94 -41.96 13.20
C PRO A 29 -3.11 -41.71 14.70
N ASN A 30 -2.03 -41.23 15.34
CA ASN A 30 -1.98 -40.88 16.76
C ASN A 30 -2.93 -39.71 17.09
N ASN A 31 -3.86 -39.98 18.02
CA ASN A 31 -4.80 -39.05 18.65
C ASN A 31 -4.16 -38.29 19.83
N GLU A 32 -3.29 -37.31 19.55
CA GLU A 32 -3.00 -36.22 20.48
C GLU A 32 -3.14 -34.89 19.73
N ASP A 33 -3.77 -33.92 20.40
CA ASP A 33 -4.01 -32.58 19.85
C ASP A 33 -2.68 -31.82 19.68
N PRO A 34 -2.45 -31.16 18.53
CA PRO A 34 -1.24 -30.38 18.28
C PRO A 34 -1.10 -29.21 19.27
N LYS A 35 0.13 -28.90 19.69
CA LYS A 35 0.40 -27.84 20.70
C LYS A 35 0.23 -26.44 20.16
N ASP A 36 0.48 -26.26 18.87
CA ASP A 36 0.40 -24.99 18.13
C ASP A 36 0.14 -25.24 16.63
N ALA A 37 -0.05 -24.15 15.87
CA ALA A 37 -0.37 -24.24 14.44
C ALA A 37 0.80 -24.82 13.63
N LYS A 38 2.04 -24.44 13.94
CA LYS A 38 3.25 -24.94 13.26
C LYS A 38 3.35 -26.47 13.36
N GLU A 39 3.17 -27.06 14.54
CA GLU A 39 3.25 -28.51 14.75
C GLU A 39 2.18 -29.27 13.95
N LEU A 40 0.94 -28.75 13.94
CA LEU A 40 -0.14 -29.30 13.12
C LEU A 40 0.22 -29.27 11.63
N LEU A 41 0.59 -28.09 11.14
CA LEU A 41 0.90 -27.89 9.72
C LEU A 41 2.05 -28.80 9.28
N ASP A 42 3.11 -28.93 10.10
CA ASP A 42 4.23 -29.83 9.82
C ASP A 42 3.80 -31.31 9.76
N LYS A 43 2.91 -31.74 10.68
CA LYS A 43 2.38 -33.12 10.72
C LYS A 43 1.60 -33.48 9.45
N ILE A 44 0.71 -32.60 9.01
CA ILE A 44 -0.05 -32.81 7.76
C ILE A 44 0.90 -32.72 6.55
N GLY A 45 1.82 -31.76 6.54
CA GLY A 45 2.82 -31.62 5.48
C GLY A 45 3.68 -32.87 5.32
N GLN A 46 4.00 -33.57 6.41
CA GLN A 46 4.73 -34.84 6.37
C GLN A 46 3.95 -35.91 5.60
N GLN A 47 2.64 -36.05 5.85
CA GLN A 47 1.81 -37.04 5.15
C GLN A 47 1.80 -36.78 3.65
N VAL A 48 1.59 -35.53 3.24
CA VAL A 48 1.60 -35.12 1.82
C VAL A 48 2.97 -35.39 1.19
N HIS A 49 4.07 -35.03 1.89
CA HIS A 49 5.42 -35.32 1.42
C HIS A 49 5.65 -36.81 1.16
N GLU A 50 5.25 -37.68 2.10
CA GLU A 50 5.44 -39.13 1.97
C GLU A 50 4.71 -39.69 0.73
N GLU A 51 3.54 -39.16 0.39
CA GLU A 51 2.81 -39.55 -0.83
C GLU A 51 3.49 -39.07 -2.10
N VAL A 52 3.92 -37.80 -2.14
CA VAL A 52 4.66 -37.22 -3.28
C VAL A 52 5.95 -38.00 -3.51
N LYS A 53 6.68 -38.29 -2.43
CA LYS A 53 7.98 -38.95 -2.44
C LYS A 53 7.90 -40.36 -3.04
N LYS A 54 6.90 -41.15 -2.63
CA LYS A 54 6.64 -42.50 -3.20
C LYS A 54 6.47 -42.47 -4.72
N VAL A 55 5.81 -41.44 -5.26
CA VAL A 55 5.65 -41.29 -6.71
C VAL A 55 6.94 -40.80 -7.36
N ALA A 56 7.60 -39.82 -6.75
CA ALA A 56 8.83 -39.20 -7.25
C ALA A 56 10.00 -40.20 -7.36
N ASP A 57 10.08 -41.18 -6.46
CA ASP A 57 11.15 -42.18 -6.46
C ASP A 57 11.20 -43.03 -7.73
N ASN A 58 10.07 -43.21 -8.43
CA ASN A 58 10.03 -43.86 -9.76
C ASN A 58 10.81 -43.08 -10.82
N TYR A 59 11.07 -41.79 -10.58
CA TYR A 59 11.76 -40.86 -11.49
C TYR A 59 13.14 -40.43 -10.97
N SER A 60 13.66 -41.12 -9.95
CA SER A 60 14.91 -40.72 -9.28
C SER A 60 16.10 -40.68 -10.23
N SER A 61 16.23 -41.60 -11.19
CA SER A 61 17.40 -41.64 -12.07
C SER A 61 17.48 -40.41 -12.97
N GLN A 62 16.34 -39.87 -13.38
CA GLN A 62 16.24 -38.73 -14.30
C GLN A 62 16.17 -37.37 -13.59
N LEU A 63 15.68 -37.30 -12.34
CA LEU A 63 15.44 -36.01 -11.65
C LEU A 63 16.35 -35.76 -10.45
N LYS A 64 16.89 -36.80 -9.81
CA LYS A 64 17.81 -36.61 -8.68
C LYS A 64 19.14 -36.05 -9.19
N GLY A 65 19.48 -34.85 -8.74
CA GLY A 65 20.72 -34.17 -9.08
C GLY A 65 21.89 -34.68 -8.24
N THR A 66 23.10 -34.53 -8.77
CA THR A 66 24.37 -34.84 -8.09
C THR A 66 25.30 -33.64 -8.23
N LEU A 67 25.59 -32.94 -7.13
CA LEU A 67 26.34 -31.68 -7.13
C LEU A 67 27.71 -31.81 -7.82
N SER A 68 28.44 -32.90 -7.59
CA SER A 68 29.74 -33.15 -8.22
C SER A 68 29.72 -33.24 -9.74
N ASN A 69 28.55 -33.50 -10.33
CA ASN A 69 28.38 -33.65 -11.78
C ASN A 69 27.99 -32.33 -12.45
N ALA A 70 27.64 -31.30 -11.68
CA ALA A 70 27.29 -29.99 -12.20
C ALA A 70 28.52 -29.34 -12.85
N LYS A 71 28.36 -28.87 -14.10
CA LYS A 71 29.40 -28.22 -14.89
C LYS A 71 28.94 -26.84 -15.34
N PHE A 72 29.74 -25.83 -15.04
CA PHE A 72 29.52 -24.42 -15.41
C PHE A 72 30.53 -23.98 -16.48
N GLU A 73 30.43 -22.76 -16.99
CA GLU A 73 31.45 -22.27 -17.95
C GLU A 73 32.74 -21.81 -17.26
N LYS A 74 32.60 -21.26 -16.06
CA LYS A 74 33.73 -20.82 -15.25
C LYS A 74 34.39 -22.03 -14.58
N LYS A 75 35.70 -22.17 -14.76
CA LYS A 75 36.47 -23.28 -14.21
C LYS A 75 37.27 -22.81 -12.98
N PRO A 76 36.92 -23.25 -11.76
CA PRO A 76 37.77 -23.01 -10.60
C PRO A 76 39.07 -23.85 -10.70
N PRO A 77 40.12 -23.53 -9.92
CA PRO A 77 41.33 -24.35 -9.85
C PRO A 77 41.03 -25.66 -9.08
N GLY A 78 40.40 -26.65 -9.74
CA GLY A 78 40.06 -27.94 -9.14
C GLY A 78 38.81 -28.62 -9.74
N LYS A 79 38.18 -29.52 -8.96
CA LYS A 79 36.86 -30.11 -9.30
C LYS A 79 35.85 -28.97 -9.48
N GLN A 80 35.10 -29.02 -10.57
CA GLN A 80 34.30 -27.87 -10.99
C GLN A 80 33.18 -27.51 -10.02
N THR A 81 32.58 -28.49 -9.35
CA THR A 81 31.57 -28.27 -8.31
C THR A 81 31.85 -29.26 -7.17
N PRO A 82 31.89 -28.80 -5.91
CA PRO A 82 32.09 -29.67 -4.74
C PRO A 82 30.89 -30.58 -4.48
N GLU A 83 31.10 -31.66 -3.71
CA GLU A 83 30.01 -32.53 -3.24
C GLU A 83 29.23 -31.92 -2.09
N ASP A 84 29.91 -31.15 -1.23
CA ASP A 84 29.26 -30.44 -0.13
C ASP A 84 28.68 -29.11 -0.65
N PRO A 85 27.34 -28.90 -0.55
CA PRO A 85 26.73 -27.64 -0.95
C PRO A 85 27.30 -26.42 -0.19
N CYS A 86 27.86 -26.60 1.01
CA CYS A 86 28.48 -25.50 1.76
C CYS A 86 29.74 -24.94 1.10
N GLN A 87 30.37 -25.69 0.21
CA GLN A 87 31.55 -25.26 -0.54
C GLN A 87 31.19 -24.55 -1.86
N LEU A 88 29.90 -24.33 -2.16
CA LEU A 88 29.49 -23.64 -3.38
C LEU A 88 29.88 -22.15 -3.34
N GLU A 89 30.45 -21.65 -4.43
CA GLU A 89 30.87 -20.25 -4.58
C GLU A 89 30.19 -19.61 -5.79
N TYR A 90 29.54 -18.47 -5.59
CA TYR A 90 28.80 -17.77 -6.65
C TYR A 90 29.71 -17.18 -7.74
N GLN A 91 31.01 -17.11 -7.51
CA GLN A 91 32.00 -16.68 -8.50
C GLN A 91 32.16 -17.73 -9.61
N TRP A 92 32.01 -19.01 -9.26
CA TRP A 92 32.39 -20.16 -10.11
C TRP A 92 31.20 -21.06 -10.45
N HIS A 93 30.34 -21.35 -9.48
CA HIS A 93 29.32 -22.41 -9.57
C HIS A 93 27.94 -21.87 -9.95
N THR A 94 27.88 -21.02 -10.99
CA THR A 94 26.63 -20.48 -11.52
C THR A 94 26.73 -20.07 -12.98
N ASN A 95 25.60 -20.21 -13.69
CA ASN A 95 25.34 -19.74 -15.04
C ASN A 95 24.73 -18.34 -15.08
N ALA A 96 24.55 -17.69 -13.92
CA ALA A 96 24.09 -16.30 -13.85
C ALA A 96 25.10 -15.33 -14.50
N THR A 97 24.60 -14.43 -15.34
CA THR A 97 25.43 -13.46 -16.09
C THR A 97 25.32 -12.03 -15.55
N ASN A 98 26.03 -11.08 -16.18
CA ASN A 98 25.88 -9.63 -15.97
C ASN A 98 26.17 -9.12 -14.54
N GLY A 99 27.13 -9.73 -13.82
CA GLY A 99 27.51 -9.30 -12.47
C GLY A 99 26.43 -9.57 -11.40
N LYS A 100 25.41 -10.39 -11.72
CA LYS A 100 24.29 -10.73 -10.83
C LYS A 100 24.37 -12.19 -10.32
N SER A 101 25.58 -12.70 -10.18
CA SER A 101 25.82 -14.07 -9.73
C SER A 101 25.62 -14.26 -8.23
N ASN A 102 25.80 -13.22 -7.41
CA ASN A 102 25.53 -13.28 -5.98
C ASN A 102 24.03 -13.44 -5.70
N PRO A 103 23.56 -14.53 -5.05
CA PRO A 103 22.13 -14.76 -4.79
C PRO A 103 21.45 -13.65 -3.99
N CYS A 104 22.17 -12.99 -3.08
CA CYS A 104 21.63 -11.88 -2.30
C CYS A 104 21.73 -10.52 -3.00
N GLY A 105 22.42 -10.41 -4.13
CA GLY A 105 22.63 -9.18 -4.90
C GLY A 105 23.64 -8.22 -4.25
N ASN A 106 23.72 -6.99 -4.77
CA ASN A 106 24.64 -5.96 -4.29
C ASN A 106 23.90 -5.01 -3.31
N GLY A 107 24.10 -5.20 -2.00
CA GLY A 107 23.54 -4.31 -0.96
C GLY A 107 23.35 -5.00 0.39
N LYS A 108 23.30 -4.21 1.48
CA LYS A 108 22.85 -4.72 2.79
C LYS A 108 21.33 -4.87 2.75
N LYS A 109 20.83 -6.09 2.83
CA LYS A 109 19.39 -6.37 3.00
C LYS A 109 19.07 -6.50 4.49
N GLU A 110 18.09 -5.75 4.94
CA GLU A 110 17.44 -5.98 6.23
C GLU A 110 16.61 -7.27 6.12
N ARG A 111 16.73 -8.16 7.12
CA ARG A 111 16.10 -9.50 7.09
C ARG A 111 15.05 -9.68 8.19
N PHE A 112 15.20 -8.93 9.27
CA PHE A 112 14.32 -8.86 10.44
C PHE A 112 14.08 -7.39 10.72
N SER A 113 12.85 -7.02 11.05
CA SER A 113 12.51 -5.63 11.31
C SER A 113 11.34 -5.54 12.29
N ASP A 114 11.47 -4.69 13.32
CA ASP A 114 10.35 -4.30 14.15
C ASP A 114 9.43 -3.32 13.43
N GLU A 115 10.00 -2.50 12.54
CA GLU A 115 9.32 -1.43 11.85
C GLU A 115 8.76 -1.87 10.48
N GLY A 116 9.47 -2.74 9.76
CA GLY A 116 9.05 -3.29 8.47
C GLY A 116 7.94 -4.34 8.60
N GLY A 117 6.88 -4.19 7.80
CA GLY A 117 5.72 -5.09 7.77
C GLY A 117 5.77 -6.14 6.65
N GLY A 118 4.80 -7.06 6.66
CA GLY A 118 4.53 -7.93 5.51
C GLY A 118 3.89 -7.16 4.35
N GLU A 119 3.82 -7.80 3.18
CA GLU A 119 3.15 -7.28 1.99
C GLU A 119 1.85 -8.05 1.77
N CYS A 120 0.72 -7.35 1.58
CA CYS A 120 -0.59 -7.97 1.38
C CYS A 120 -1.29 -7.44 0.12
N ASP A 121 -0.68 -6.52 -0.64
CA ASP A 121 -1.29 -5.92 -1.82
C ASP A 121 -1.55 -6.97 -2.91
N LYS A 122 -2.77 -6.96 -3.48
CA LYS A 122 -3.16 -7.76 -4.65
C LYS A 122 -2.28 -7.58 -5.89
N LYS A 123 -1.55 -6.47 -6.00
CA LYS A 123 -0.55 -6.22 -7.04
C LYS A 123 0.73 -7.03 -6.83
N LYS A 124 1.02 -7.36 -5.57
CA LYS A 124 2.25 -8.00 -5.11
C LYS A 124 2.05 -9.45 -4.73
N ILE A 125 0.81 -9.94 -4.65
CA ILE A 125 0.48 -11.33 -4.36
C ILE A 125 -0.58 -11.82 -5.34
N SER A 126 -0.30 -12.92 -6.05
CA SER A 126 -1.08 -13.37 -7.21
C SER A 126 -2.50 -13.82 -6.91
N ASP A 127 -2.77 -14.19 -5.66
CA ASP A 127 -4.01 -14.82 -5.23
C ASP A 127 -4.76 -13.96 -4.19
N ASN A 128 -4.51 -12.66 -4.20
CA ASN A 128 -5.16 -11.68 -3.35
C ASN A 128 -6.22 -10.92 -4.14
N LYS A 129 -7.34 -10.63 -3.47
CA LYS A 129 -8.41 -9.74 -3.92
C LYS A 129 -8.58 -8.63 -2.88
N ASP A 130 -9.60 -7.78 -3.05
CA ASP A 130 -9.78 -6.60 -2.18
C ASP A 130 -10.12 -6.93 -0.72
N ASP A 131 -10.78 -8.06 -0.49
CA ASP A 131 -11.31 -8.48 0.81
C ASP A 131 -10.74 -9.83 1.28
N GLU A 132 -9.97 -10.53 0.45
CA GLU A 132 -9.39 -11.84 0.77
C GLU A 132 -7.95 -11.94 0.28
N GLY A 133 -7.06 -12.55 1.05
CA GLY A 133 -5.67 -12.66 0.62
C GLY A 133 -4.73 -13.32 1.61
N ALA A 134 -3.48 -13.43 1.19
CA ALA A 134 -2.35 -13.85 1.99
C ALA A 134 -1.41 -12.65 2.21
N CYS A 135 -0.64 -12.67 3.29
CA CYS A 135 0.34 -11.63 3.58
C CYS A 135 1.76 -12.21 3.52
N ALA A 136 2.57 -11.80 2.55
CA ALA A 136 3.95 -12.25 2.44
C ALA A 136 4.79 -11.64 3.57
N PRO A 137 5.42 -12.45 4.43
CA PRO A 137 6.17 -11.96 5.58
C PRO A 137 7.45 -11.23 5.15
N PHE A 138 7.93 -10.29 5.97
CA PHE A 138 9.09 -9.43 5.66
C PHE A 138 10.32 -10.23 5.19
N ARG A 139 10.57 -11.39 5.82
CA ARG A 139 11.63 -12.35 5.41
C ARG A 139 11.50 -12.78 3.96
N ARG A 140 10.29 -13.16 3.52
CA ARG A 140 10.00 -13.60 2.14
C ARG A 140 10.29 -12.49 1.13
N LEU A 141 10.00 -11.23 1.46
CA LEU A 141 10.20 -10.08 0.56
C LEU A 141 11.66 -9.91 0.13
N HIS A 142 12.60 -10.36 0.96
CA HIS A 142 14.04 -10.11 0.79
C HIS A 142 14.87 -11.37 0.46
N LEU A 143 14.21 -12.47 0.10
CA LEU A 143 14.81 -13.77 -0.23
C LEU A 143 16.01 -13.67 -1.21
N CYS A 144 17.05 -14.47 -1.00
CA CYS A 144 18.25 -14.47 -1.84
C CYS A 144 18.12 -15.41 -3.06
N VAL A 145 17.41 -14.97 -4.10
CA VAL A 145 17.19 -15.73 -5.36
C VAL A 145 17.69 -15.02 -6.62
N THR A 146 18.56 -14.03 -6.46
CA THR A 146 19.02 -13.17 -7.57
C THR A 146 19.77 -13.96 -8.64
N ASN A 147 20.52 -14.99 -8.26
CA ASN A 147 21.21 -15.85 -9.23
C ASN A 147 20.18 -16.55 -10.13
N LEU A 148 19.12 -17.14 -9.56
CA LEU A 148 18.08 -17.88 -10.28
C LEU A 148 17.39 -17.03 -11.34
N GLU A 149 17.14 -15.76 -11.03
CA GLU A 149 16.50 -14.81 -11.95
C GLU A 149 17.38 -14.44 -13.15
N ASN A 150 18.70 -14.67 -13.06
CA ASN A 150 19.68 -14.22 -14.05
C ASN A 150 20.45 -15.38 -14.71
N ILE A 151 20.04 -16.64 -14.48
CA ILE A 151 20.63 -17.83 -15.12
C ILE A 151 20.46 -17.76 -16.63
N ASN A 152 21.53 -17.88 -17.40
CA ASN A 152 21.44 -17.97 -18.86
C ASN A 152 20.87 -19.34 -19.31
N ILE A 153 19.62 -19.35 -19.78
CA ILE A 153 18.91 -20.57 -20.23
C ILE A 153 19.47 -21.18 -21.51
N ASN A 154 20.31 -20.46 -22.26
CA ASN A 154 20.96 -20.99 -23.47
C ASN A 154 22.23 -21.79 -23.17
N LYS A 155 22.64 -21.85 -21.89
CA LYS A 155 23.77 -22.69 -21.44
C LYS A 155 23.28 -24.11 -21.12
N ASN A 156 24.23 -25.01 -20.89
CA ASN A 156 23.92 -26.39 -20.50
C ASN A 156 23.23 -26.43 -19.13
N ILE A 157 21.89 -26.57 -19.12
CA ILE A 157 21.09 -26.73 -17.92
C ILE A 157 20.53 -28.16 -17.89
N ASN A 158 20.87 -28.87 -16.83
CA ASN A 158 20.37 -30.20 -16.50
C ASN A 158 20.03 -30.30 -14.99
N LYS A 159 19.58 -31.49 -14.55
CA LYS A 159 19.21 -31.78 -13.16
C LYS A 159 20.32 -31.46 -12.14
N ASP A 160 21.58 -31.64 -12.51
CA ASP A 160 22.74 -31.45 -11.63
C ASP A 160 23.08 -29.96 -11.50
N THR A 161 23.12 -29.23 -12.63
CA THR A 161 23.35 -27.78 -12.62
C THR A 161 22.21 -27.01 -11.97
N LEU A 162 20.96 -27.46 -12.13
CA LEU A 162 19.81 -26.87 -11.46
C LEU A 162 19.94 -27.06 -9.94
N LEU A 163 20.31 -28.26 -9.49
CA LEU A 163 20.54 -28.53 -8.07
C LEU A 163 21.61 -27.57 -7.50
N ALA A 164 22.74 -27.42 -8.19
CA ALA A 164 23.81 -26.52 -7.75
C ALA A 164 23.36 -25.05 -7.65
N GLU A 165 22.56 -24.55 -8.60
CA GLU A 165 22.01 -23.18 -8.57
C GLU A 165 21.04 -22.96 -7.40
N VAL A 166 20.19 -23.95 -7.12
CA VAL A 166 19.22 -23.89 -6.01
C VAL A 166 19.95 -23.99 -4.67
N CYS A 167 20.90 -24.91 -4.53
CA CYS A 167 21.74 -25.02 -3.33
C CYS A 167 22.57 -23.75 -3.10
N LEU A 168 23.07 -23.11 -4.15
CA LEU A 168 23.77 -21.83 -4.04
C LEU A 168 22.86 -20.73 -3.48
N ALA A 169 21.63 -20.62 -3.98
CA ALA A 169 20.63 -19.68 -3.46
C ALA A 169 20.30 -19.97 -1.98
N ALA A 170 20.01 -21.23 -1.66
CA ALA A 170 19.71 -21.69 -0.31
C ALA A 170 20.86 -21.42 0.68
N LYS A 171 22.10 -21.75 0.32
CA LYS A 171 23.30 -21.47 1.13
C LYS A 171 23.38 -19.99 1.50
N HIS A 172 23.34 -19.11 0.51
CA HIS A 172 23.49 -17.68 0.75
C HIS A 172 22.30 -17.07 1.50
N GLU A 173 21.08 -17.57 1.26
CA GLU A 173 19.90 -17.23 2.05
C GLU A 173 20.09 -17.59 3.53
N GLY A 174 20.52 -18.83 3.81
CA GLY A 174 20.74 -19.33 5.16
C GLY A 174 21.86 -18.60 5.91
N GLU A 175 23.03 -18.44 5.28
CA GLU A 175 24.15 -17.68 5.86
C GLU A 175 23.76 -16.23 6.18
N SER A 176 23.02 -15.59 5.27
CA SER A 176 22.52 -14.24 5.46
C SER A 176 21.55 -14.16 6.65
N LEU A 177 20.60 -15.10 6.75
CA LEU A 177 19.64 -15.18 7.85
C LEU A 177 20.34 -15.40 9.19
N VAL A 178 21.23 -16.39 9.31
CA VAL A 178 21.92 -16.68 10.58
C VAL A 178 22.76 -15.50 11.03
N LYS A 179 23.50 -14.87 10.10
CA LYS A 179 24.28 -13.68 10.43
C LYS A 179 23.39 -12.54 10.92
N LYS A 180 22.33 -12.23 10.17
CA LYS A 180 21.41 -11.13 10.50
C LYS A 180 20.60 -11.40 11.76
N TYR A 181 20.27 -12.65 12.03
CA TYR A 181 19.61 -13.08 13.26
C TYR A 181 20.49 -12.79 14.47
N LYS A 182 21.77 -13.19 14.43
CA LYS A 182 22.73 -12.93 15.51
C LYS A 182 22.95 -11.44 15.78
N GLU A 183 23.05 -10.64 14.71
CA GLU A 183 23.10 -9.18 14.80
C GLU A 183 21.82 -8.64 15.48
N TYR A 184 20.65 -9.13 15.05
CA TYR A 184 19.35 -8.64 15.50
C TYR A 184 19.02 -9.00 16.96
N ILE A 185 19.29 -10.24 17.42
CA ILE A 185 19.04 -10.65 18.81
C ILE A 185 19.97 -9.94 19.81
N THR A 186 21.15 -9.52 19.37
CA THR A 186 22.06 -8.73 20.22
C THR A 186 21.47 -7.37 20.53
N GLU A 187 20.80 -6.76 19.55
CA GLU A 187 20.11 -5.47 19.70
C GLU A 187 18.70 -5.62 20.28
N ASN A 188 18.09 -6.81 20.16
CA ASN A 188 16.73 -7.13 20.59
C ASN A 188 16.70 -8.42 21.42
N PRO A 189 17.08 -8.38 22.71
CA PRO A 189 17.16 -9.56 23.56
C PRO A 189 15.83 -10.29 23.75
N ASP A 190 14.70 -9.58 23.59
CA ASP A 190 13.34 -10.12 23.67
C ASP A 190 12.93 -10.93 22.42
N PHE A 191 13.80 -11.06 21.40
CA PHE A 191 13.56 -11.89 20.22
C PHE A 191 14.02 -13.33 20.48
N HIS A 192 13.07 -14.21 20.76
CA HIS A 192 13.29 -15.62 21.10
C HIS A 192 12.86 -16.59 19.99
N THR A 193 12.61 -16.10 18.77
CA THR A 193 12.26 -16.96 17.63
C THR A 193 13.44 -17.88 17.33
N ASP A 194 13.18 -19.17 17.21
CA ASP A 194 14.20 -20.16 16.85
C ASP A 194 14.68 -19.95 15.39
N ILE A 195 16.00 -19.83 15.21
CA ILE A 195 16.64 -19.70 13.90
C ILE A 195 16.33 -20.88 12.98
N CYS A 196 16.20 -22.10 13.50
CA CYS A 196 15.85 -23.27 12.70
C CYS A 196 14.44 -23.14 12.12
N THR A 197 13.52 -22.50 12.84
CA THR A 197 12.17 -22.17 12.34
C THR A 197 12.22 -21.12 11.24
N VAL A 198 13.07 -20.09 11.36
CA VAL A 198 13.28 -19.09 10.32
C VAL A 198 13.85 -19.72 9.04
N LEU A 199 14.85 -20.62 9.17
CA LEU A 199 15.42 -21.36 8.06
C LEU A 199 14.38 -22.29 7.39
N ALA A 200 13.55 -22.97 8.18
CA ALA A 200 12.46 -23.81 7.69
C ALA A 200 11.44 -23.03 6.85
N ARG A 201 11.06 -21.82 7.28
CA ARG A 201 10.15 -20.94 6.53
C ARG A 201 10.77 -20.48 5.20
N SER A 202 12.06 -20.10 5.18
CA SER A 202 12.76 -19.75 3.93
C SER A 202 12.99 -20.94 3.00
N PHE A 203 13.28 -22.13 3.55
CA PHE A 203 13.37 -23.36 2.77
C PHE A 203 12.07 -23.68 2.04
N ALA A 204 10.93 -23.58 2.74
CA ALA A 204 9.61 -23.79 2.16
C ALA A 204 9.28 -22.80 1.04
N ASP A 205 9.63 -21.52 1.22
CA ASP A 205 9.42 -20.50 0.19
C ASP A 205 10.33 -20.69 -1.04
N ILE A 206 11.59 -21.12 -0.86
CA ILE A 206 12.45 -21.52 -1.98
C ILE A 206 11.80 -22.71 -2.71
N GLY A 207 11.30 -23.70 -1.98
CA GLY A 207 10.58 -24.84 -2.55
C GLY A 207 9.39 -24.41 -3.40
N ASP A 208 8.58 -23.46 -2.94
CA ASP A 208 7.45 -22.93 -3.71
C ASP A 208 7.87 -22.15 -4.95
N ILE A 209 9.00 -21.43 -4.92
CA ILE A 209 9.56 -20.79 -6.12
C ILE A 209 9.93 -21.85 -7.15
N ILE A 210 10.66 -22.90 -6.76
CA ILE A 210 11.09 -23.96 -7.69
C ILE A 210 9.89 -24.72 -8.26
N ARG A 211 8.88 -24.98 -7.42
CA ARG A 211 7.64 -25.67 -7.82
C ARG A 211 6.66 -24.81 -8.62
N GLY A 212 6.90 -23.51 -8.72
CA GLY A 212 5.99 -22.57 -9.39
C GLY A 212 4.69 -22.33 -8.60
N LYS A 213 4.74 -22.52 -7.27
CA LYS A 213 3.62 -22.34 -6.33
C LYS A 213 3.66 -21.03 -5.56
N ASP A 214 4.79 -20.32 -5.62
CA ASP A 214 4.99 -19.10 -4.88
C ASP A 214 4.02 -17.98 -5.31
N LEU A 215 3.34 -17.38 -4.33
CA LEU A 215 2.29 -16.37 -4.50
C LEU A 215 2.87 -14.96 -4.66
N PHE A 216 4.07 -14.69 -4.15
CA PHE A 216 4.63 -13.33 -4.12
C PHE A 216 5.10 -12.88 -5.51
N LEU A 217 4.45 -11.85 -6.07
CA LEU A 217 4.73 -11.25 -7.37
C LEU A 217 5.89 -10.26 -7.38
N GLY A 218 6.14 -9.57 -6.25
CA GLY A 218 7.22 -8.59 -6.13
C GLY A 218 7.23 -7.55 -7.26
N ASP A 219 8.35 -7.44 -7.98
CA ASP A 219 8.39 -6.78 -9.28
C ASP A 219 7.86 -7.76 -10.34
N GLN A 220 6.66 -7.48 -10.88
CA GLN A 220 5.97 -8.37 -11.81
C GLN A 220 6.84 -8.76 -13.01
N GLU A 221 7.66 -7.84 -13.53
CA GLU A 221 8.57 -8.14 -14.65
C GLU A 221 9.66 -9.13 -14.22
N ARG A 222 10.22 -8.94 -13.02
CA ARG A 222 11.26 -9.81 -12.45
C ARG A 222 10.76 -11.21 -12.15
N LYS A 223 9.55 -11.35 -11.58
CA LYS A 223 8.97 -12.68 -11.33
C LYS A 223 8.61 -13.41 -12.62
N HIS A 224 7.95 -12.75 -13.57
CA HIS A 224 7.64 -13.40 -14.85
C HIS A 224 8.91 -13.88 -15.53
N HIS A 225 9.99 -13.12 -15.41
CA HIS A 225 11.30 -13.53 -15.91
C HIS A 225 11.87 -14.77 -15.19
N LEU A 226 11.81 -14.82 -13.85
CA LEU A 226 12.24 -15.99 -13.07
C LEU A 226 11.41 -17.24 -13.40
N GLU A 227 10.09 -17.12 -13.36
CA GLU A 227 9.17 -18.24 -13.58
C GLU A 227 9.32 -18.80 -15.00
N ASN A 228 9.37 -17.94 -16.02
CA ASN A 228 9.61 -18.36 -17.39
C ASN A 228 10.96 -19.10 -17.53
N ARG A 229 12.01 -18.65 -16.83
CA ARG A 229 13.31 -19.33 -16.87
C ARG A 229 13.24 -20.70 -16.22
N LEU A 230 12.66 -20.82 -15.03
CA LEU A 230 12.46 -22.11 -14.36
C LEU A 230 11.66 -23.06 -15.27
N GLU A 231 10.59 -22.58 -15.90
CA GLU A 231 9.78 -23.39 -16.82
C GLU A 231 10.59 -23.91 -18.00
N GLN A 232 11.42 -23.07 -18.61
CA GLN A 232 12.30 -23.48 -19.70
C GLN A 232 13.38 -24.47 -19.23
N MET A 233 13.94 -24.28 -18.03
CA MET A 233 14.93 -25.23 -17.49
C MET A 233 14.33 -26.61 -17.26
N PHE A 234 13.12 -26.67 -16.67
CA PHE A 234 12.43 -27.95 -16.50
C PHE A 234 12.04 -28.58 -17.84
N LYS A 235 11.60 -27.79 -18.83
CA LYS A 235 11.39 -28.31 -20.20
C LYS A 235 12.66 -28.91 -20.79
N ASN A 236 13.82 -28.28 -20.58
CA ASN A 236 15.11 -28.82 -21.04
C ASN A 236 15.48 -30.12 -20.33
N ILE A 237 15.22 -30.25 -19.02
CA ILE A 237 15.44 -31.50 -18.26
C ILE A 237 14.52 -32.63 -18.76
N MET A 238 13.30 -32.29 -19.18
CA MET A 238 12.35 -33.25 -19.74
C MET A 238 12.71 -33.71 -21.16
N GLN A 239 13.40 -32.88 -21.94
CA GLN A 239 13.85 -33.25 -23.29
C GLN A 239 14.80 -34.45 -23.23
N ASN A 240 14.60 -35.40 -24.14
CA ASN A 240 15.37 -36.65 -24.25
C ASN A 240 15.20 -37.66 -23.08
N ASN A 241 14.22 -37.46 -22.19
CA ASN A 241 13.86 -38.40 -21.12
C ASN A 241 12.46 -39.03 -21.37
N GLY A 242 12.41 -40.26 -21.88
CA GLY A 242 11.20 -40.88 -22.46
C GLY A 242 9.98 -41.07 -21.54
N GLU A 243 10.18 -41.28 -20.24
CA GLU A 243 9.06 -41.44 -19.28
C GLU A 243 8.57 -40.11 -18.71
N ILE A 244 9.49 -39.15 -18.55
CA ILE A 244 9.21 -37.84 -17.96
C ILE A 244 8.63 -36.87 -18.99
N SER A 245 8.98 -37.02 -20.27
CA SER A 245 8.44 -36.21 -21.36
C SER A 245 6.91 -36.32 -21.53
N LYS A 246 6.29 -37.34 -20.93
CA LYS A 246 4.83 -37.54 -20.91
C LYS A 246 4.12 -36.84 -19.74
N ARG A 247 4.87 -36.27 -18.80
CA ARG A 247 4.36 -35.57 -17.60
C ARG A 247 4.22 -34.08 -17.85
N SER A 248 3.42 -33.41 -17.02
CA SER A 248 3.35 -31.94 -17.03
C SER A 248 4.60 -31.34 -16.36
N VAL A 249 4.93 -30.09 -16.70
CA VAL A 249 6.09 -29.39 -16.10
C VAL A 249 5.90 -29.27 -14.59
N GLU A 250 4.68 -29.03 -14.14
CA GLU A 250 4.31 -28.90 -12.72
C GLU A 250 4.54 -30.22 -11.96
N GLU A 251 4.19 -31.37 -12.54
CA GLU A 251 4.49 -32.69 -11.95
C GLU A 251 5.99 -32.90 -11.78
N VAL A 252 6.75 -32.59 -12.82
CA VAL A 252 8.21 -32.79 -12.83
C VAL A 252 8.90 -31.90 -11.80
N ARG A 253 8.44 -30.66 -11.64
CA ARG A 253 8.94 -29.75 -10.62
C ARG A 253 8.70 -30.27 -9.20
N GLU A 254 7.51 -30.82 -8.94
CA GLU A 254 7.18 -31.40 -7.63
C GLU A 254 8.06 -32.60 -7.30
N TYR A 255 8.22 -33.52 -8.26
CA TYR A 255 9.06 -34.72 -8.08
C TYR A 255 10.54 -34.35 -7.94
N TRP A 256 11.01 -33.37 -8.72
CA TRP A 256 12.37 -32.87 -8.59
C TRP A 256 12.62 -32.30 -7.19
N TRP A 257 11.71 -31.49 -6.66
CA TRP A 257 11.84 -30.98 -5.29
C TRP A 257 11.88 -32.12 -4.27
N ALA A 258 10.93 -33.06 -4.33
CA ALA A 258 10.86 -34.22 -3.43
C ALA A 258 12.14 -35.09 -3.43
N LEU A 259 12.85 -35.16 -4.55
CA LEU A 259 14.08 -35.95 -4.70
C LEU A 259 15.35 -35.20 -4.25
N ASN A 260 15.31 -33.88 -4.19
CA ASN A 260 16.49 -33.03 -3.99
C ASN A 260 16.43 -32.15 -2.73
N ARG A 261 15.28 -32.05 -2.07
CA ARG A 261 15.02 -31.17 -0.91
C ARG A 261 16.03 -31.35 0.23
N ASP A 262 16.54 -32.56 0.47
CA ASP A 262 17.55 -32.83 1.50
C ASP A 262 18.87 -32.10 1.23
N GLN A 263 19.32 -32.07 -0.03
CA GLN A 263 20.53 -31.33 -0.43
C GLN A 263 20.34 -29.82 -0.29
N VAL A 264 19.14 -29.33 -0.58
CA VAL A 264 18.78 -27.91 -0.41
C VAL A 264 18.71 -27.54 1.07
N TRP A 265 18.22 -28.43 1.94
CA TRP A 265 18.25 -28.23 3.38
C TRP A 265 19.68 -28.21 3.93
N LYS A 266 20.54 -29.13 3.48
CA LYS A 266 21.96 -29.11 3.83
C LYS A 266 22.61 -27.78 3.44
N ALA A 267 22.24 -27.24 2.28
CA ALA A 267 22.71 -25.93 1.82
C ALA A 267 22.21 -24.77 2.71
N ILE A 268 20.90 -24.67 2.99
CA ILE A 268 20.35 -23.55 3.78
C ILE A 268 20.84 -23.56 5.23
N THR A 269 21.24 -24.71 5.76
CA THR A 269 21.76 -24.85 7.14
C THR A 269 23.28 -24.70 7.25
N CYS A 270 24.00 -24.40 6.17
CA CYS A 270 25.47 -24.27 6.19
C CYS A 270 25.97 -23.26 7.24
N GLY A 271 25.24 -22.15 7.43
CA GLY A 271 25.59 -21.10 8.39
C GLY A 271 25.17 -21.36 9.84
N ALA A 272 24.34 -22.38 10.10
CA ALA A 272 23.89 -22.73 11.44
C ALA A 272 25.07 -23.28 12.28
N THR A 273 24.97 -23.17 13.60
CA THR A 273 25.98 -23.57 14.59
C THR A 273 25.47 -24.71 15.47
N MET A 274 26.36 -25.34 16.24
CA MET A 274 25.99 -26.48 17.11
C MET A 274 24.92 -26.12 18.15
N ASN A 275 24.88 -24.87 18.59
CA ASN A 275 23.90 -24.36 19.56
C ASN A 275 22.52 -24.09 18.94
N ASP A 276 22.42 -24.10 17.60
CA ASP A 276 21.14 -23.94 16.90
C ASP A 276 20.47 -25.31 16.81
N ILE A 277 19.72 -25.68 17.85
CA ILE A 277 19.14 -27.02 18.02
C ILE A 277 17.70 -27.03 17.48
N SER A 278 17.40 -27.92 16.54
CA SER A 278 16.03 -28.22 16.14
C SER A 278 15.47 -29.38 16.94
N PHE A 279 14.20 -29.30 17.30
CA PHE A 279 13.51 -30.35 18.02
C PHE A 279 12.18 -30.72 17.37
N LYS A 280 11.84 -32.01 17.41
CA LYS A 280 10.56 -32.55 16.96
C LYS A 280 10.06 -33.60 17.94
N ASN A 281 8.80 -33.52 18.35
CA ASN A 281 8.16 -34.59 19.11
C ASN A 281 7.86 -35.75 18.14
N ILE A 282 8.38 -36.94 18.43
CA ILE A 282 8.15 -38.14 17.62
C ILE A 282 7.54 -39.23 18.52
N GLY A 283 6.22 -39.17 18.74
CA GLY A 283 5.48 -40.16 19.56
C GLY A 283 4.45 -39.53 20.50
N ASN A 284 3.95 -40.31 21.47
CA ASN A 284 2.96 -39.91 22.48
C ASN A 284 3.52 -38.88 23.49
N GLY A 285 3.85 -37.67 23.02
CA GLY A 285 4.25 -36.52 23.85
C GLY A 285 5.61 -36.59 24.55
N ASN A 286 6.22 -37.77 24.70
CA ASN A 286 7.39 -37.99 25.57
C ASN A 286 8.75 -38.20 24.86
N THR A 287 8.77 -38.36 23.53
CA THR A 287 10.02 -38.56 22.79
C THR A 287 10.33 -37.32 21.95
N ILE A 288 11.41 -36.62 22.31
CA ILE A 288 11.88 -35.44 21.59
C ILE A 288 13.15 -35.83 20.84
N LEU A 289 13.11 -35.71 19.51
CA LEU A 289 14.31 -35.80 18.68
C LEU A 289 14.97 -34.43 18.66
N TRP A 290 16.27 -34.38 18.99
CA TRP A 290 17.07 -33.17 18.98
C TRP A 290 18.17 -33.33 17.93
N ASN A 291 18.27 -32.37 17.02
CA ASN A 291 19.35 -32.31 16.07
C ASN A 291 20.09 -30.98 16.20
N GLU A 292 21.40 -31.05 16.41
CA GLU A 292 22.28 -29.89 16.40
C GLU A 292 22.35 -29.28 14.99
N LYS A 293 22.73 -28.00 14.92
CA LYS A 293 22.93 -27.30 13.65
C LYS A 293 21.68 -27.35 12.75
N CYS A 294 20.50 -27.25 13.34
CA CYS A 294 19.19 -27.37 12.71
C CYS A 294 18.99 -28.67 11.89
N GLY A 295 19.66 -29.77 12.23
CA GLY A 295 19.62 -31.01 11.45
C GLY A 295 20.47 -30.97 10.18
N HIS A 296 21.59 -30.24 10.20
CA HIS A 296 22.56 -30.22 9.11
C HIS A 296 23.31 -31.55 9.01
N GLY A 297 23.27 -32.22 7.85
CA GLY A 297 24.02 -33.45 7.58
C GLY A 297 23.12 -34.63 7.22
N ASP A 298 23.48 -35.83 7.69
CA ASP A 298 22.70 -37.07 7.48
C ASP A 298 21.59 -37.27 8.55
N TYR A 299 21.36 -36.26 9.38
CA TYR A 299 20.23 -36.23 10.30
C TYR A 299 18.95 -36.02 9.48
N ASN A 300 17.95 -36.88 9.68
CA ASN A 300 16.67 -36.78 8.98
C ASN A 300 16.12 -35.35 9.00
N LEU A 301 15.67 -34.87 7.84
CA LEU A 301 15.06 -33.55 7.67
C LEU A 301 13.83 -33.42 8.58
N LEU A 302 13.87 -32.50 9.55
CA LEU A 302 12.84 -32.39 10.60
C LEU A 302 11.67 -31.46 10.27
N THR A 303 11.70 -30.81 9.11
CA THR A 303 10.62 -29.91 8.66
C THR A 303 9.96 -30.46 7.40
N ASN A 304 8.64 -30.29 7.32
CA ASN A 304 7.80 -30.55 6.16
C ASN A 304 6.95 -29.32 5.82
N LEU A 305 7.36 -28.14 6.29
CA LEU A 305 6.71 -26.87 5.96
C LEU A 305 6.68 -26.64 4.44
N ASP A 306 7.64 -27.12 3.67
CA ASP A 306 7.60 -27.08 2.21
C ASP A 306 6.40 -27.84 1.61
N TYR A 307 5.72 -28.73 2.33
CA TYR A 307 4.49 -29.37 1.84
C TYR A 307 3.20 -28.79 2.44
N VAL A 308 3.32 -27.71 3.22
CA VAL A 308 2.20 -26.92 3.72
C VAL A 308 1.83 -25.84 2.70
N PRO A 309 0.55 -25.55 2.40
CA PRO A 309 0.15 -24.43 1.57
C PRO A 309 0.77 -23.10 2.02
N GLN A 310 1.33 -22.34 1.07
CA GLN A 310 2.13 -21.14 1.38
C GLN A 310 1.41 -20.13 2.27
N TYR A 311 0.12 -19.90 2.02
CA TYR A 311 -0.65 -18.91 2.78
C TYR A 311 -0.78 -19.30 4.27
N LEU A 312 -0.95 -20.59 4.60
CA LEU A 312 -1.05 -21.04 6.00
C LEU A 312 0.27 -20.81 6.75
N ARG A 313 1.41 -21.03 6.09
CA ARG A 313 2.73 -20.77 6.68
C ARG A 313 2.94 -19.28 6.93
N TRP A 314 2.51 -18.46 5.98
CA TRP A 314 2.57 -17.01 6.12
C TRP A 314 1.63 -16.51 7.20
N PHE A 315 0.45 -17.12 7.38
CA PHE A 315 -0.48 -16.75 8.43
C PHE A 315 0.03 -17.12 9.83
N ASP A 316 0.65 -18.31 9.97
CA ASP A 316 1.38 -18.71 11.17
C ASP A 316 2.53 -17.73 11.49
N GLU A 317 3.39 -17.41 10.51
CA GLU A 317 4.49 -16.45 10.66
C GLU A 317 3.99 -15.03 11.00
N TRP A 318 2.90 -14.60 10.38
CA TRP A 318 2.24 -13.32 10.65
C TRP A 318 1.73 -13.24 12.09
N SER A 319 1.10 -14.31 12.60
CA SER A 319 0.53 -14.32 13.95
C SER A 319 1.60 -14.19 15.04
N GLU A 320 2.72 -14.90 14.89
CA GLU A 320 3.87 -14.81 15.80
C GLU A 320 4.48 -13.41 15.80
N GLU A 321 4.69 -12.84 14.60
CA GLU A 321 5.22 -11.48 14.46
C GLU A 321 4.27 -10.42 15.01
N PHE A 322 2.96 -10.57 14.79
CA PHE A 322 1.93 -9.70 15.37
C PHE A 322 1.99 -9.72 16.90
N CYS A 323 1.99 -10.91 17.51
CA CYS A 323 2.00 -11.05 18.96
C CYS A 323 3.27 -10.42 19.57
N ARG A 324 4.43 -10.71 18.97
CA ARG A 324 5.72 -10.13 19.38
C ARG A 324 5.73 -8.59 19.30
N LYS A 325 5.35 -8.03 18.15
CA LYS A 325 5.34 -6.57 17.93
C LYS A 325 4.31 -5.87 18.81
N ARG A 326 3.13 -6.48 19.03
CA ARG A 326 2.10 -5.96 19.94
C ARG A 326 2.64 -5.88 21.36
N ASN A 327 3.24 -6.95 21.87
CA ASN A 327 3.81 -7.00 23.21
C ASN A 327 4.91 -5.94 23.40
N ASN A 328 5.84 -5.82 22.46
CA ASN A 328 6.91 -4.80 22.49
C ASN A 328 6.35 -3.37 22.47
N THR A 329 5.31 -3.14 21.67
CA THR A 329 4.68 -1.82 21.59
C THR A 329 3.89 -1.49 22.85
N LEU A 330 3.22 -2.46 23.47
CA LEU A 330 2.54 -2.29 24.76
C LEU A 330 3.52 -1.94 25.88
N LYS A 331 4.69 -2.61 25.96
CA LYS A 331 5.77 -2.27 26.90
C LYS A 331 6.24 -0.82 26.67
N SER A 332 6.41 -0.42 25.41
CA SER A 332 6.84 0.94 25.03
C SER A 332 5.78 2.01 25.35
N ALA A 333 4.51 1.75 25.06
CA ALA A 333 3.39 2.62 25.37
C ALA A 333 3.23 2.78 26.89
N LYS A 334 3.33 1.69 27.67
CA LYS A 334 3.36 1.74 29.15
C LYS A 334 4.42 2.73 29.62
N LYS A 335 5.68 2.57 29.19
CA LYS A 335 6.80 3.42 29.59
C LYS A 335 6.61 4.90 29.23
N ALA A 336 5.98 5.18 28.09
CA ALA A 336 5.74 6.54 27.61
C ALA A 336 4.51 7.22 28.25
N CYS A 337 3.48 6.46 28.59
CA CYS A 337 2.18 6.97 29.02
C CYS A 337 1.92 6.84 30.53
N ARG A 338 2.56 5.90 31.22
CA ARG A 338 2.34 5.61 32.65
C ARG A 338 3.67 5.44 33.37
N ASN A 339 3.87 6.21 34.43
CA ASN A 339 4.99 5.99 35.35
C ASN A 339 4.56 6.45 36.75
N GLU A 340 4.08 5.51 37.56
CA GLU A 340 3.51 5.78 38.89
C GLU A 340 4.54 6.40 39.83
N SER A 341 5.79 5.91 39.81
CA SER A 341 6.90 6.44 40.61
C SER A 341 7.27 7.89 40.24
N LYS A 342 6.95 8.33 39.01
CA LYS A 342 7.17 9.70 38.53
C LYS A 342 5.87 10.51 38.44
N GLN A 343 4.77 10.00 39.00
CA GLN A 343 3.44 10.60 38.92
C GLN A 343 3.03 10.99 37.49
N LEU A 344 3.37 10.14 36.52
CA LEU A 344 3.08 10.35 35.11
C LEU A 344 1.85 9.54 34.70
N TYR A 345 0.79 10.23 34.28
CA TYR A 345 -0.40 9.60 33.73
C TYR A 345 -0.89 10.41 32.51
N CYS A 346 -0.58 9.94 31.30
CA CYS A 346 -0.86 10.66 30.06
C CYS A 346 -1.97 10.02 29.22
N SER A 347 -2.85 10.79 28.62
CA SER A 347 -3.83 10.24 27.67
C SER A 347 -3.25 10.00 26.29
N HIS A 348 -4.00 9.23 25.50
CA HIS A 348 -3.86 9.11 24.05
C HIS A 348 -3.55 10.43 23.34
N ASN A 349 -4.29 11.49 23.70
CA ASN A 349 -4.21 12.80 23.06
C ASN A 349 -3.05 13.67 23.60
N GLY A 350 -2.18 13.13 24.47
CA GLY A 350 -1.02 13.83 25.01
C GLY A 350 -1.32 14.72 26.22
N TYR A 351 -2.49 14.59 26.84
CA TYR A 351 -2.83 15.33 28.06
C TYR A 351 -2.30 14.65 29.32
N ASP A 352 -1.82 15.45 30.26
CA ASP A 352 -1.48 15.02 31.62
C ASP A 352 -2.76 14.89 32.46
N CYS A 353 -3.18 13.66 32.75
CA CYS A 353 -4.39 13.38 33.50
C CYS A 353 -4.24 13.64 35.01
N THR A 354 -3.03 13.94 35.49
CA THR A 354 -2.77 14.28 36.90
C THR A 354 -3.02 15.76 37.23
N LYS A 355 -3.20 16.59 36.20
CA LYS A 355 -3.41 18.02 36.35
C LYS A 355 -4.89 18.37 36.36
N ARG A 356 -5.27 19.14 37.37
CA ARG A 356 -6.58 19.82 37.42
C ARG A 356 -6.65 20.89 36.34
N ILE A 357 -7.85 21.10 35.81
CA ILE A 357 -8.13 22.25 34.97
C ILE A 357 -8.24 23.48 35.88
N GLU A 358 -7.28 24.39 35.78
CA GLU A 358 -7.29 25.67 36.50
C GLU A 358 -7.67 26.83 35.58
N LYS A 359 -8.26 27.87 36.15
CA LYS A 359 -8.65 29.11 35.46
C LYS A 359 -7.41 29.78 34.85
N GLY A 360 -7.39 29.97 33.54
CA GLY A 360 -6.23 30.52 32.81
C GLY A 360 -5.10 29.53 32.53
N SER A 361 -5.21 28.28 33.00
CA SER A 361 -4.28 27.22 32.61
C SER A 361 -4.68 26.62 31.25
N SER A 362 -3.71 26.50 30.34
CA SER A 362 -3.85 25.52 29.26
C SER A 362 -3.88 24.14 29.90
N CYS A 363 -4.83 23.25 29.56
CA CYS A 363 -4.69 21.81 29.78
C CYS A 363 -3.28 21.48 29.32
N SER A 364 -2.37 21.29 30.28
CA SER A 364 -0.97 21.58 30.03
C SER A 364 -0.51 20.49 29.09
N TRP A 365 -0.26 20.87 27.85
CA TRP A 365 0.52 20.06 26.92
C TRP A 365 1.90 19.99 27.54
N ASN A 366 2.05 19.02 28.43
CA ASN A 366 3.30 18.77 29.11
C ASN A 366 4.15 18.07 28.07
N SER A 367 5.34 18.59 27.78
CA SER A 367 6.31 17.94 26.89
C SER A 367 6.56 16.48 27.29
N LYS A 368 6.31 16.13 28.57
CA LYS A 368 6.36 14.77 29.10
C LYS A 368 5.29 13.83 28.52
N CYS A 369 4.10 14.32 28.16
CA CYS A 369 3.00 13.50 27.62
C CYS A 369 2.95 13.45 26.08
N THR A 370 3.69 14.31 25.39
CA THR A 370 3.89 14.22 23.93
C THR A 370 4.48 12.87 23.51
N ALA A 371 5.36 12.30 24.34
CA ALA A 371 5.93 10.98 24.09
C ALA A 371 4.86 9.87 24.06
N CYS A 372 3.82 9.98 24.89
CA CYS A 372 2.69 9.06 24.88
C CYS A 372 1.90 9.15 23.58
N LEU A 373 1.52 10.36 23.18
CA LEU A 373 0.82 10.63 21.92
C LEU A 373 1.60 10.09 20.71
N ASN A 374 2.91 10.36 20.64
CA ASN A 374 3.80 9.91 19.57
C ASN A 374 3.98 8.39 19.52
N LYS A 375 3.60 7.64 20.57
CA LYS A 375 3.62 6.18 20.59
C LYS A 375 2.25 5.56 20.34
N CYS A 376 1.19 6.14 20.92
CA CYS A 376 -0.16 5.61 20.79
C CYS A 376 -0.73 5.75 19.38
N ILE A 377 -0.54 6.91 18.74
CA ILE A 377 -1.10 7.17 17.41
C ILE A 377 -0.52 6.20 16.36
N PRO A 378 0.81 6.04 16.19
CA PRO A 378 1.37 5.04 15.29
C PRO A 378 0.95 3.60 15.64
N TYR A 379 0.84 3.27 16.93
CA TYR A 379 0.43 1.94 17.37
C TYR A 379 -1.01 1.61 16.97
N GLU A 380 -1.95 2.53 17.14
CA GLU A 380 -3.34 2.34 16.71
C GLU A 380 -3.44 2.10 15.21
N TYR A 381 -2.67 2.84 14.41
CA TYR A 381 -2.63 2.62 12.96
C TYR A 381 -2.05 1.28 12.57
N TRP A 382 -0.94 0.90 13.20
CA TRP A 382 -0.37 -0.42 13.01
C TRP A 382 -1.42 -1.49 13.36
N LEU A 383 -2.12 -1.35 14.49
CA LEU A 383 -3.14 -2.29 14.95
C LEU A 383 -4.34 -2.39 13.98
N GLU A 384 -4.81 -1.26 13.45
CA GLU A 384 -5.85 -1.22 12.39
C GLU A 384 -5.38 -1.93 11.12
N LYS A 385 -4.14 -1.70 10.68
CA LYS A 385 -3.54 -2.41 9.53
C LYS A 385 -3.51 -3.91 9.79
N GLN A 386 -3.00 -4.34 10.95
CA GLN A 386 -2.95 -5.75 11.33
C GLN A 386 -4.34 -6.38 11.42
N GLN A 387 -5.36 -5.66 11.89
CA GLN A 387 -6.74 -6.14 11.91
C GLN A 387 -7.28 -6.41 10.50
N ASN A 388 -6.97 -5.53 9.53
CA ASN A 388 -7.35 -5.75 8.13
C ASN A 388 -6.61 -6.96 7.53
N GLU A 389 -5.30 -7.07 7.76
CA GLU A 389 -4.49 -8.23 7.32
C GLU A 389 -5.00 -9.55 7.92
N PHE A 390 -5.41 -9.53 9.18
CA PHE A 390 -6.02 -10.67 9.86
C PHE A 390 -7.33 -11.08 9.20
N ASN A 391 -8.25 -10.12 8.99
CA ASN A 391 -9.54 -10.39 8.36
C ASN A 391 -9.38 -10.96 6.95
N MET A 392 -8.46 -10.39 6.15
CA MET A 392 -8.16 -10.90 4.80
C MET A 392 -7.67 -12.36 4.81
N GLN A 393 -6.79 -12.71 5.75
CA GLN A 393 -6.25 -14.07 5.88
C GLN A 393 -7.28 -15.04 6.45
N LYS A 394 -8.15 -14.58 7.35
CA LYS A 394 -9.29 -15.35 7.86
C LYS A 394 -10.28 -15.68 6.75
N ASP A 395 -10.68 -14.69 5.94
CA ASP A 395 -11.59 -14.90 4.82
C ASP A 395 -10.98 -15.83 3.76
N LYS A 396 -9.66 -15.75 3.56
CA LYS A 396 -8.93 -16.69 2.70
C LYS A 396 -8.97 -18.12 3.23
N TYR A 397 -8.85 -18.32 4.54
CA TYR A 397 -8.98 -19.63 5.18
C TYR A 397 -10.32 -20.28 4.88
N ASP A 398 -11.42 -19.55 5.13
CA ASP A 398 -12.77 -20.06 4.90
C ASP A 398 -13.00 -20.44 3.43
N LYS A 399 -12.47 -19.63 2.50
CA LYS A 399 -12.60 -19.86 1.06
C LYS A 399 -11.75 -21.04 0.57
N GLU A 400 -10.51 -21.19 1.03
CA GLU A 400 -9.65 -22.32 0.64
C GLU A 400 -10.21 -23.64 1.18
N ILE A 401 -10.66 -23.69 2.43
CA ILE A 401 -11.39 -24.84 3.00
C ILE A 401 -12.62 -25.14 2.13
N GLY A 402 -13.49 -24.16 1.88
CA GLY A 402 -14.69 -24.33 1.07
C GLY A 402 -14.41 -24.84 -0.36
N LYS A 403 -13.34 -24.37 -0.99
CA LYS A 403 -12.92 -24.71 -2.36
C LYS A 403 -12.52 -26.18 -2.52
N TYR A 404 -11.74 -26.74 -1.60
CA TYR A 404 -11.26 -28.11 -1.74
C TYR A 404 -12.25 -29.17 -1.26
N ILE A 405 -13.20 -28.79 -0.40
CA ILE A 405 -14.15 -29.74 0.22
C ILE A 405 -15.52 -29.79 -0.50
N SER A 406 -16.00 -28.68 -1.06
CA SER A 406 -17.39 -28.60 -1.57
C SER A 406 -17.64 -29.28 -2.92
N GLY A 407 -16.62 -29.83 -3.58
CA GLY A 407 -16.78 -30.67 -4.78
C GLY A 407 -17.38 -29.97 -6.02
N SER A 408 -17.73 -28.68 -5.95
CA SER A 408 -18.26 -27.92 -7.08
C SER A 408 -17.12 -27.25 -7.85
N ASP A 409 -16.81 -27.86 -9.01
CA ASP A 409 -16.07 -27.31 -10.16
C ASP A 409 -14.61 -26.87 -9.95
N LYS A 410 -13.68 -27.82 -10.12
CA LYS A 410 -13.08 -28.06 -11.45
C LYS A 410 -12.12 -29.23 -11.43
N SER A 411 -12.34 -30.10 -12.40
CA SER A 411 -11.34 -30.97 -13.02
C SER A 411 -10.22 -30.16 -13.71
N ASP A 412 -9.57 -29.23 -13.01
CA ASP A 412 -8.28 -28.71 -13.46
C ASP A 412 -7.22 -29.70 -13.02
N SER A 413 -6.79 -30.50 -13.99
CA SER A 413 -5.86 -31.62 -13.92
C SER A 413 -4.42 -31.23 -13.59
N ASN A 414 -4.19 -30.23 -12.74
CA ASN A 414 -2.84 -29.88 -12.28
C ASN A 414 -2.56 -30.53 -10.92
N ILE A 415 -1.30 -30.91 -10.72
CA ILE A 415 -0.87 -31.65 -9.53
C ILE A 415 -0.89 -30.76 -8.26
N ASN A 416 -0.84 -29.43 -8.43
CA ASN A 416 -0.91 -28.47 -7.33
C ASN A 416 -2.25 -28.57 -6.60
N ASN A 417 -3.35 -28.68 -7.37
CA ASN A 417 -4.69 -28.88 -6.82
C ASN A 417 -4.81 -30.23 -6.09
N LYS A 418 -4.10 -31.27 -6.53
CA LYS A 418 -4.13 -32.60 -5.89
C LYS A 418 -3.53 -32.55 -4.48
N TYR A 419 -2.27 -32.11 -4.35
CA TYR A 419 -1.58 -32.12 -3.06
C TYR A 419 -2.14 -31.08 -2.08
N TYR A 420 -2.62 -29.93 -2.57
CA TYR A 420 -3.37 -29.00 -1.73
C TYR A 420 -4.70 -29.59 -1.26
N LYS A 421 -5.43 -30.30 -2.14
CA LYS A 421 -6.64 -31.00 -1.73
C LYS A 421 -6.38 -32.00 -0.61
N GLU A 422 -5.36 -32.86 -0.77
CA GLU A 422 -4.97 -33.83 0.26
C GLU A 422 -4.63 -33.12 1.58
N PHE A 423 -3.89 -32.01 1.54
CA PHE A 423 -3.59 -31.20 2.72
C PHE A 423 -4.86 -30.66 3.40
N TYR A 424 -5.76 -30.00 2.66
CA TYR A 424 -6.97 -29.39 3.23
C TYR A 424 -8.00 -30.42 3.68
N ASP A 425 -8.08 -31.59 3.02
CA ASP A 425 -8.92 -32.70 3.46
C ASP A 425 -8.47 -33.20 4.85
N GLU A 426 -7.16 -33.35 5.08
CA GLU A 426 -6.60 -33.71 6.40
C GLU A 426 -6.72 -32.58 7.42
N LEU A 427 -6.53 -31.33 7.01
CA LEU A 427 -6.73 -30.17 7.88
C LEU A 427 -8.18 -30.10 8.39
N LYS A 428 -9.16 -30.33 7.51
CA LYS A 428 -10.58 -30.34 7.87
C LYS A 428 -10.95 -31.49 8.80
N ARG A 429 -10.36 -32.66 8.60
CA ARG A 429 -10.54 -33.82 9.50
C ARG A 429 -10.02 -33.52 10.89
N SER A 430 -8.93 -32.76 10.98
CA SER A 430 -8.32 -32.37 12.25
C SER A 430 -9.06 -31.21 12.92
N PHE A 431 -9.58 -30.26 12.14
CA PHE A 431 -10.26 -29.05 12.63
C PHE A 431 -11.38 -28.61 11.68
N GLU A 432 -12.61 -28.54 12.17
CA GLU A 432 -13.78 -28.27 11.33
C GLU A 432 -14.01 -26.77 11.09
N SER A 433 -13.52 -25.89 11.99
CA SER A 433 -13.75 -24.45 11.93
C SER A 433 -12.46 -23.62 11.92
N VAL A 434 -12.54 -22.43 11.31
CA VAL A 434 -11.47 -21.42 11.37
C VAL A 434 -11.13 -21.03 12.81
N ASP A 435 -12.12 -21.00 13.70
CA ASP A 435 -11.92 -20.65 15.11
C ASP A 435 -11.01 -21.67 15.82
N ASP A 436 -11.03 -22.94 15.42
CA ASP A 436 -10.13 -23.93 15.99
C ASP A 436 -8.68 -23.74 15.53
N PHE A 437 -8.47 -23.38 14.26
CA PHE A 437 -7.16 -22.98 13.76
C PHE A 437 -6.66 -21.70 14.47
N LEU A 438 -7.54 -20.72 14.70
CA LEU A 438 -7.20 -19.49 15.44
C LEU A 438 -6.80 -19.78 16.89
N LYS A 439 -7.39 -20.79 17.55
CA LYS A 439 -6.94 -21.25 18.89
C LYS A 439 -5.49 -21.75 18.85
N LEU A 440 -5.09 -22.41 17.76
CA LEU A 440 -3.71 -22.87 17.58
C LEU A 440 -2.73 -21.71 17.32
N LEU A 441 -3.18 -20.65 16.64
CA LEU A 441 -2.38 -19.41 16.52
C LEU A 441 -2.19 -18.72 17.87
N ASN A 442 -3.22 -18.68 18.72
CA ASN A 442 -3.08 -18.18 20.10
C ASN A 442 -2.04 -18.98 20.91
N ASN A 443 -1.79 -20.22 20.52
CA ASN A 443 -0.83 -21.10 21.17
C ASN A 443 0.61 -20.92 20.66
N GLY A 444 0.86 -19.99 19.74
CA GLY A 444 2.21 -19.60 19.33
C GLY A 444 3.04 -19.04 20.49
N SER A 445 4.37 -19.08 20.36
CA SER A 445 5.30 -18.78 21.46
C SER A 445 5.10 -17.39 22.05
N TYR A 446 5.05 -16.37 21.18
CA TYR A 446 4.81 -14.97 21.60
C TYR A 446 3.35 -14.68 21.92
N CYS A 447 2.41 -15.46 21.37
CA CYS A 447 0.99 -15.26 21.62
C CYS A 447 0.56 -15.80 22.98
N LYS A 448 1.19 -16.89 23.45
CA LYS A 448 1.04 -17.44 24.81
C LYS A 448 1.66 -16.53 25.87
N GLU A 449 2.83 -15.96 25.58
CA GLU A 449 3.54 -15.06 26.49
C GLU A 449 2.89 -13.68 26.51
N GLY A 450 2.03 -13.43 27.51
CA GLY A 450 1.44 -12.11 27.75
C GLY A 450 2.41 -11.15 28.45
N VAL A 451 2.06 -9.85 28.44
CA VAL A 451 2.72 -8.87 29.32
C VAL A 451 2.20 -9.04 30.76
N GLU A 452 3.08 -9.05 31.75
CA GLU A 452 2.70 -9.20 33.16
C GLU A 452 1.61 -8.20 33.59
N GLY A 453 0.52 -8.72 34.17
CA GLY A 453 -0.65 -7.94 34.57
C GLY A 453 -1.58 -7.51 33.43
N LYS A 454 -1.53 -8.17 32.26
CA LYS A 454 -2.34 -7.87 31.07
C LYS A 454 -3.02 -9.08 30.46
N TYR A 455 -4.04 -8.81 29.63
CA TYR A 455 -4.77 -9.84 28.91
C TYR A 455 -3.86 -10.49 27.86
N VAL A 456 -3.87 -11.82 27.82
CA VAL A 456 -3.24 -12.63 26.77
C VAL A 456 -3.95 -12.35 25.44
N ILE A 457 -3.19 -12.30 24.35
CA ILE A 457 -3.69 -12.07 23.00
C ILE A 457 -4.65 -13.21 22.62
N ASN A 458 -5.80 -12.87 22.04
CA ASN A 458 -6.78 -13.88 21.66
C ASN A 458 -7.50 -13.51 20.35
N PHE A 459 -7.23 -14.26 19.29
CA PHE A 459 -7.82 -14.07 17.96
C PHE A 459 -9.27 -14.58 17.81
N THR A 460 -9.82 -15.29 18.79
CA THR A 460 -11.18 -15.87 18.72
C THR A 460 -12.24 -15.05 19.46
N LYS A 461 -11.85 -13.98 20.18
CA LYS A 461 -12.80 -13.12 20.90
C LYS A 461 -13.36 -12.03 19.96
N THR A 462 -14.66 -11.76 20.07
CA THR A 462 -15.39 -10.78 19.25
C THR A 462 -15.98 -9.61 20.05
N ALA A 463 -15.71 -9.53 21.36
CA ALA A 463 -16.25 -8.49 22.27
C ALA A 463 -15.15 -7.88 23.17
N ASP A 464 -15.33 -6.60 23.53
CA ASP A 464 -14.62 -5.62 24.42
C ASP A 464 -13.10 -5.69 24.66
N LYS A 465 -12.42 -6.84 24.45
CA LYS A 465 -10.98 -7.09 24.63
C LYS A 465 -10.47 -8.16 23.65
N ASP A 466 -10.62 -7.95 22.35
CA ASP A 466 -10.05 -8.77 21.28
C ASP A 466 -8.54 -8.52 21.08
N ALA A 467 -7.91 -9.26 20.15
CA ALA A 467 -6.49 -9.08 19.82
C ALA A 467 -6.15 -7.69 19.26
N PHE A 468 -7.14 -6.98 18.72
CA PHE A 468 -7.00 -5.72 18.00
C PHE A 468 -7.48 -4.52 18.80
N ASP A 469 -7.85 -4.67 20.07
CA ASP A 469 -8.27 -3.55 20.91
C ASP A 469 -7.12 -2.63 21.35
N ARG A 470 -7.47 -1.35 21.41
CA ARG A 470 -6.62 -0.25 21.84
C ARG A 470 -6.10 -0.49 23.25
N SER A 471 -4.81 -0.25 23.42
CA SER A 471 -4.15 -0.35 24.72
C SER A 471 -4.82 0.54 25.77
N GLU A 472 -4.97 0.04 26.99
CA GLU A 472 -5.46 0.83 28.12
C GLU A 472 -4.56 2.05 28.45
N TYR A 473 -3.28 2.00 28.05
CA TYR A 473 -2.34 3.10 28.21
C TYR A 473 -2.60 4.23 27.22
N CYS A 474 -3.23 3.89 26.09
CA CYS A 474 -3.59 4.77 25.00
C CYS A 474 -5.08 5.14 25.06
N GLN A 475 -5.65 5.26 26.25
CA GLN A 475 -7.03 5.73 26.43
C GLN A 475 -7.08 7.24 26.66
N PRO A 476 -8.21 7.91 26.38
CA PRO A 476 -8.47 9.27 26.82
C PRO A 476 -8.31 9.42 28.35
N CYS A 477 -8.11 10.64 28.84
CA CYS A 477 -8.08 10.85 30.28
C CYS A 477 -9.46 10.54 30.88
N PRO A 478 -9.51 10.01 32.13
CA PRO A 478 -10.75 9.95 32.89
C PRO A 478 -11.38 11.34 33.07
N ASN A 479 -12.68 11.39 33.38
CA ASN A 479 -13.42 12.65 33.55
C ASN A 479 -12.85 13.48 34.70
N CYS A 480 -12.36 12.84 35.75
CA CYS A 480 -11.77 13.50 36.91
C CYS A 480 -10.26 13.32 36.96
N VAL A 481 -9.60 14.20 37.74
CA VAL A 481 -8.14 14.19 37.90
C VAL A 481 -7.67 12.87 38.50
N VAL A 482 -6.57 12.34 37.97
CA VAL A 482 -5.91 11.15 38.49
C VAL A 482 -4.86 11.55 39.53
N VAL A 483 -4.91 10.95 40.70
CA VAL A 483 -3.94 11.16 41.77
C VAL A 483 -3.07 9.92 41.90
N CYS A 484 -1.75 10.12 41.89
CA CYS A 484 -0.75 9.05 42.02
C CYS A 484 -0.07 9.11 43.39
N GLU A 485 -0.49 8.25 44.30
CA GLU A 485 -0.01 8.15 45.69
C GLU A 485 0.34 6.69 46.02
N GLY A 486 1.39 6.48 46.83
CA GLY A 486 1.77 5.14 47.30
C GLY A 486 2.21 4.16 46.19
N GLY A 487 2.55 4.66 44.99
CA GLY A 487 2.88 3.83 43.84
C GLY A 487 1.67 3.37 43.02
N THR A 488 0.47 3.89 43.28
CA THR A 488 -0.75 3.61 42.50
C THR A 488 -1.40 4.89 42.03
N CYS A 489 -1.99 4.90 40.82
CA CYS A 489 -2.73 6.04 40.29
C CYS A 489 -4.25 5.75 40.24
N THR A 490 -5.06 6.59 40.88
CA THR A 490 -6.52 6.44 40.96
C THR A 490 -7.25 7.72 40.58
N GLU A 491 -8.40 7.61 39.91
CA GLU A 491 -9.26 8.75 39.60
C GLU A 491 -9.93 9.28 40.88
N LYS A 492 -9.90 10.61 41.08
CA LYS A 492 -10.52 11.28 42.23
C LYS A 492 -11.89 11.84 41.82
N THR A 493 -12.95 11.11 42.14
CA THR A 493 -14.31 11.33 41.62
C THR A 493 -15.12 12.46 42.29
N GLY A 494 -14.52 13.29 43.15
CA GLY A 494 -15.23 14.43 43.77
C GLY A 494 -15.47 15.56 42.76
N ASP A 495 -16.64 16.21 42.79
CA ASP A 495 -17.10 17.21 41.82
C ASP A 495 -16.04 18.29 41.49
N ASP A 496 -15.35 18.81 42.51
CA ASP A 496 -14.29 19.81 42.34
C ASP A 496 -13.09 19.34 41.51
N ASN A 497 -12.91 18.02 41.34
CA ASN A 497 -11.81 17.40 40.58
C ASN A 497 -12.26 16.90 39.20
N CYS A 498 -13.56 16.98 38.90
CA CYS A 498 -14.13 16.48 37.65
C CYS A 498 -14.25 17.60 36.62
N ARG A 499 -13.76 17.34 35.40
CA ARG A 499 -13.66 18.35 34.35
C ARG A 499 -15.03 18.91 33.95
N SER A 500 -16.01 18.02 33.80
CA SER A 500 -17.39 18.37 33.48
C SER A 500 -17.99 19.40 34.45
N LYS A 501 -17.82 19.19 35.76
CA LYS A 501 -18.38 20.06 36.81
C LYS A 501 -17.69 21.43 36.89
N ILE A 502 -16.36 21.46 36.81
CA ILE A 502 -15.59 22.71 36.77
C ILE A 502 -16.02 23.58 35.57
N ILE A 503 -16.30 22.95 34.42
CA ILE A 503 -16.66 23.65 33.20
C ILE A 503 -18.10 24.18 33.27
N GLU A 504 -19.05 23.41 33.80
CA GLU A 504 -20.43 23.88 34.06
C GLU A 504 -20.47 25.17 34.91
N GLU A 505 -19.56 25.32 35.88
CA GLU A 505 -19.49 26.53 36.72
C GLU A 505 -18.91 27.74 35.99
N ILE A 506 -17.89 27.55 35.15
CA ILE A 506 -17.22 28.62 34.39
C ILE A 506 -18.17 29.26 33.36
N LEU A 507 -19.11 28.49 32.80
CA LEU A 507 -19.91 28.87 31.63
C LEU A 507 -21.21 29.63 31.92
N LYS A 508 -21.58 29.85 33.19
CA LYS A 508 -22.89 30.40 33.59
C LYS A 508 -23.18 31.86 33.15
N SER A 509 -22.27 32.57 32.48
CA SER A 509 -22.43 34.03 32.27
C SER A 509 -21.87 34.67 30.98
N GLU A 510 -21.73 33.96 29.84
CA GLU A 510 -21.05 34.53 28.65
C GLU A 510 -21.80 34.40 27.30
N GLN A 511 -21.52 35.30 26.34
CA GLN A 511 -22.02 35.26 24.95
C GLN A 511 -21.02 34.53 24.02
N HIS A 512 -21.52 33.66 23.14
CA HIS A 512 -20.69 32.83 22.25
C HIS A 512 -20.98 32.97 20.74
N THR A 513 -20.01 32.57 19.93
CA THR A 513 -20.13 32.31 18.48
C THR A 513 -20.22 30.80 18.24
N GLU A 514 -21.23 30.32 17.52
CA GLU A 514 -21.35 28.89 17.20
C GLU A 514 -20.55 28.48 15.96
N ILE A 515 -19.76 27.40 16.06
CA ILE A 515 -19.04 26.76 14.95
C ILE A 515 -19.38 25.28 14.97
N ASP A 516 -19.96 24.77 13.89
CA ASP A 516 -20.10 23.34 13.72
C ASP A 516 -18.74 22.73 13.34
N VAL A 517 -18.25 21.75 14.09
CA VAL A 517 -16.98 21.06 13.84
C VAL A 517 -17.23 19.57 13.65
N LEU A 518 -16.76 19.03 12.52
CA LEU A 518 -16.76 17.60 12.25
C LEU A 518 -15.71 16.92 13.12
N TYR A 519 -16.13 15.94 13.89
CA TYR A 519 -15.28 15.19 14.81
C TYR A 519 -15.37 13.69 14.52
N SER A 520 -14.22 13.05 14.31
CA SER A 520 -14.09 11.67 13.85
C SER A 520 -14.19 10.59 14.95
N ASP A 521 -14.71 10.96 16.14
CA ASP A 521 -14.76 10.14 17.36
C ASP A 521 -13.37 9.75 17.91
N ASP A 522 -13.22 9.72 19.23
CA ASP A 522 -12.00 9.26 19.90
C ASP A 522 -11.93 7.74 19.93
N LYS A 523 -12.99 7.01 19.56
CA LYS A 523 -13.01 5.53 19.50
C LYS A 523 -11.99 4.97 18.51
N GLN A 524 -11.67 3.69 18.67
CA GLN A 524 -10.78 2.97 17.75
C GLN A 524 -11.46 2.66 16.41
N GLY A 525 -10.70 2.59 15.31
CA GLY A 525 -11.19 2.10 14.02
C GLY A 525 -10.88 3.02 12.83
N VAL A 526 -11.11 2.50 11.63
CA VAL A 526 -10.75 3.18 10.37
C VAL A 526 -11.56 4.45 10.10
N ILE A 527 -10.94 5.47 9.49
CA ILE A 527 -11.56 6.80 9.35
C ILE A 527 -12.76 6.78 8.39
N THR A 528 -12.71 5.91 7.38
CA THR A 528 -13.80 5.72 6.42
C THR A 528 -15.08 5.19 7.08
N LYS A 529 -14.97 4.27 8.05
CA LYS A 529 -16.11 3.78 8.84
C LYS A 529 -16.59 4.82 9.84
N LYS A 530 -15.66 5.48 10.54
CA LYS A 530 -15.96 6.55 11.51
C LYS A 530 -16.75 7.70 10.90
N LEU A 531 -16.46 8.02 9.65
CA LEU A 531 -17.10 9.10 8.91
C LEU A 531 -18.08 8.59 7.85
N GLU A 532 -18.47 7.31 7.85
CA GLU A 532 -19.28 6.72 6.78
C GLU A 532 -20.62 7.43 6.59
N ASP A 533 -21.31 7.75 7.69
CA ASP A 533 -22.56 8.50 7.67
C ASP A 533 -22.34 9.92 7.12
N PHE A 534 -21.27 10.60 7.55
CA PHE A 534 -20.87 11.91 7.00
C PHE A 534 -20.62 11.82 5.49
N CYS A 535 -19.95 10.77 5.03
CA CYS A 535 -19.68 10.54 3.60
C CYS A 535 -20.97 10.32 2.79
N SER A 536 -21.95 9.63 3.38
CA SER A 536 -23.15 9.11 2.71
C SER A 536 -24.35 10.07 2.77
N SER A 537 -24.39 10.95 3.77
CA SER A 537 -25.47 11.93 3.97
C SER A 537 -25.54 12.99 2.86
N THR A 538 -26.76 13.30 2.41
CA THR A 538 -27.08 14.48 1.56
C THR A 538 -27.65 15.64 2.38
N ASN A 539 -28.06 15.37 3.62
CA ASN A 539 -28.67 16.34 4.54
C ASN A 539 -27.63 16.88 5.55
N LYS A 540 -27.65 18.20 5.78
CA LYS A 540 -26.76 18.90 6.73
C LYS A 540 -27.04 18.61 8.22
N GLU A 541 -28.01 17.74 8.53
CA GLU A 541 -28.57 17.60 9.89
C GLU A 541 -28.29 16.26 10.60
N ASP A 542 -27.41 15.40 10.09
CA ASP A 542 -27.02 14.18 10.82
C ASP A 542 -26.10 14.52 12.02
N ARG A 543 -26.76 14.96 13.11
CA ARG A 543 -26.23 15.55 14.36
C ARG A 543 -25.23 14.70 15.17
N LYS A 544 -24.83 13.51 14.72
CA LYS A 544 -23.98 12.59 15.52
C LYS A 544 -22.48 12.93 15.47
N TYR A 545 -21.98 13.44 14.34
CA TYR A 545 -20.54 13.71 14.14
C TYR A 545 -20.18 15.20 14.14
N TYR A 546 -21.21 16.06 14.02
CA TYR A 546 -21.05 17.50 14.15
C TYR A 546 -21.13 17.89 15.62
N LYS A 547 -19.99 18.30 16.18
CA LYS A 547 -19.93 18.89 17.51
C LYS A 547 -20.09 20.40 17.37
N LYS A 548 -21.07 20.97 18.08
CA LYS A 548 -21.29 22.43 18.13
C LYS A 548 -20.29 23.06 19.10
N TRP A 549 -19.42 23.91 18.59
CA TRP A 549 -18.47 24.68 19.38
C TRP A 549 -19.06 26.04 19.66
N LYS A 550 -19.12 26.44 20.93
CA LYS A 550 -19.54 27.75 21.40
C LYS A 550 -18.32 28.58 21.77
N CYS A 551 -17.88 29.48 20.91
CA CYS A 551 -16.68 30.29 21.08
C CYS A 551 -16.93 31.60 21.85
N TYR A 552 -16.26 31.86 22.98
CA TYR A 552 -16.57 32.98 23.89
C TYR A 552 -15.42 34.01 23.96
N ASN A 553 -15.63 35.29 23.63
CA ASN A 553 -14.53 36.27 23.58
C ASN A 553 -14.71 37.38 24.64
N LYS A 554 -13.85 37.45 25.69
CA LYS A 554 -13.94 38.51 26.73
C LYS A 554 -12.58 39.03 27.24
N ASN A 555 -12.45 40.36 27.31
CA ASN A 555 -11.39 41.20 27.92
C ASN A 555 -10.26 40.53 28.74
N LYS A 556 -9.01 40.91 28.37
CA LYS A 556 -7.68 40.90 29.05
C LYS A 556 -7.23 39.73 29.92
N ASP A 557 -8.11 38.94 30.52
CA ASP A 557 -7.80 37.81 31.40
C ASP A 557 -8.37 36.47 30.88
N TYR A 558 -9.21 36.49 29.84
CA TYR A 558 -9.93 35.32 29.34
C TYR A 558 -9.84 35.19 27.82
N ASP A 559 -9.25 34.10 27.34
CA ASP A 559 -9.38 33.69 25.95
C ASP A 559 -10.33 32.49 25.97
N ASN A 560 -11.63 32.59 25.60
CA ASN A 560 -12.61 31.50 25.79
C ASN A 560 -13.16 30.89 24.45
N CYS A 561 -13.42 29.59 24.42
CA CYS A 561 -14.20 28.85 23.41
C CYS A 561 -14.54 27.51 24.06
N GLU A 562 -15.80 27.17 24.22
CA GLU A 562 -16.28 25.88 24.70
C GLU A 562 -16.63 24.97 23.51
N MET A 563 -16.34 23.69 23.60
CA MET A 563 -17.02 22.69 22.80
C MET A 563 -18.22 22.19 23.60
N ASN A 564 -19.43 22.62 23.23
CA ASN A 564 -20.64 22.15 23.89
C ASN A 564 -21.09 20.88 23.15
N ILE A 565 -20.69 19.71 23.67
CA ILE A 565 -21.21 18.44 23.15
C ILE A 565 -22.72 18.46 23.45
N SER A 566 -23.56 18.48 22.42
CA SER A 566 -25.03 18.49 22.57
C SER A 566 -25.59 17.18 23.14
N SER A 567 -24.76 16.30 23.72
CA SER A 567 -25.16 15.15 24.52
C SER A 567 -24.71 15.31 25.97
N TYR A 568 -25.31 16.25 26.69
CA TYR A 568 -25.43 16.25 28.15
C TYR A 568 -26.21 15.03 28.71
N LYS A 569 -26.23 13.91 27.99
CA LYS A 569 -26.98 12.68 28.35
C LYS A 569 -26.08 11.51 28.75
N ASP A 570 -24.78 11.54 28.45
CA ASP A 570 -23.88 10.44 28.80
C ASP A 570 -22.76 10.92 29.74
N PRO A 571 -22.82 10.58 31.05
CA PRO A 571 -21.79 10.94 32.03
C PRO A 571 -20.44 10.21 31.81
N THR A 572 -20.33 9.34 30.79
CA THR A 572 -19.11 8.55 30.49
C THR A 572 -18.25 9.11 29.34
N ASP A 573 -18.61 10.23 28.70
CA ASP A 573 -17.83 10.84 27.59
C ASP A 573 -16.89 11.97 28.11
N PRO A 574 -15.56 11.75 28.21
CA PRO A 574 -14.64 12.68 28.89
C PRO A 574 -14.18 13.89 28.04
N ASN A 575 -14.87 14.24 26.96
CA ASN A 575 -14.36 15.16 25.93
C ASN A 575 -14.71 16.66 26.10
N VAL A 576 -14.51 17.25 27.29
CA VAL A 576 -14.78 18.69 27.51
C VAL A 576 -13.47 19.48 27.67
N MET A 577 -13.26 20.54 26.87
CA MET A 577 -12.01 21.32 26.80
C MET A 577 -12.25 22.85 26.86
N LEU A 578 -11.28 23.61 27.39
CA LEU A 578 -11.30 25.08 27.48
C LEU A 578 -10.45 25.75 26.37
N SER A 579 -11.11 26.46 25.46
CA SER A 579 -10.68 27.66 24.73
C SER A 579 -9.42 27.70 23.88
N VAL A 580 -8.27 28.03 24.46
CA VAL A 580 -6.95 27.96 23.79
C VAL A 580 -6.73 26.52 23.31
N GLN A 581 -7.33 25.56 24.00
CA GLN A 581 -7.30 24.13 23.72
C GLN A 581 -8.19 23.72 22.54
N CYS A 582 -9.21 24.50 22.18
CA CYS A 582 -10.12 24.20 21.07
C CYS A 582 -9.39 24.30 19.73
N PHE A 583 -8.61 25.37 19.50
CA PHE A 583 -7.81 25.44 18.27
C PHE A 583 -6.77 24.31 18.19
N TYR A 584 -6.07 24.00 19.29
CA TYR A 584 -5.08 22.91 19.27
C TYR A 584 -5.72 21.54 19.13
N SER A 585 -6.86 21.30 19.76
CA SER A 585 -7.63 20.07 19.60
C SER A 585 -8.14 19.94 18.16
N TRP A 586 -8.66 21.02 17.57
CA TRP A 586 -9.05 21.02 16.16
C TRP A 586 -7.86 20.75 15.25
N ALA A 587 -6.73 21.44 15.45
CA ALA A 587 -5.52 21.26 14.67
C ALA A 587 -4.96 19.84 14.85
N GLN A 588 -4.93 19.31 16.07
CA GLN A 588 -4.49 17.94 16.35
C GLN A 588 -5.40 16.91 15.69
N ASN A 589 -6.71 17.07 15.79
CA ASN A 589 -7.67 16.18 15.12
C ASN A 589 -7.55 16.28 13.60
N LEU A 590 -7.38 17.49 13.05
CA LEU A 590 -7.10 17.68 11.62
C LEU A 590 -5.85 16.90 11.20
N LEU A 591 -4.77 17.00 11.98
CA LEU A 591 -3.50 16.34 11.69
C LEU A 591 -3.58 14.82 11.86
N ILE A 592 -4.23 14.34 12.90
CA ILE A 592 -4.52 12.91 13.13
C ILE A 592 -5.33 12.37 11.96
N ASP A 593 -6.47 12.97 11.64
CA ASP A 593 -7.34 12.57 10.54
C ASP A 593 -6.62 12.62 9.19
N THR A 594 -5.80 13.65 8.95
CA THR A 594 -4.95 13.74 7.76
C THR A 594 -4.07 12.50 7.62
N ILE A 595 -3.38 12.14 8.71
CA ILE A 595 -2.54 10.94 8.75
C ILE A 595 -3.38 9.69 8.49
N ARG A 596 -4.59 9.57 9.08
CA ARG A 596 -5.49 8.43 8.86
C ARG A 596 -5.88 8.31 7.39
N TRP A 597 -6.29 9.42 6.77
CA TRP A 597 -6.74 9.45 5.37
C TRP A 597 -5.62 9.09 4.41
N GLU A 598 -4.48 9.77 4.49
CA GLU A 598 -3.33 9.56 3.59
C GLU A 598 -2.78 8.14 3.68
N HIS A 599 -2.80 7.55 4.89
CA HIS A 599 -2.38 6.17 5.09
C HIS A 599 -3.43 5.16 4.59
N GLN A 600 -4.70 5.29 4.98
CA GLN A 600 -5.75 4.34 4.59
C GLN A 600 -6.05 4.37 3.10
N LEU A 601 -5.99 5.55 2.48
CA LEU A 601 -6.19 5.70 1.05
C LEU A 601 -4.89 5.59 0.26
N LYS A 602 -3.75 5.22 0.88
CA LYS A 602 -2.46 5.11 0.20
C LYS A 602 -2.55 4.32 -1.10
N ASP A 603 -3.22 3.17 -1.08
CA ASP A 603 -3.35 2.31 -2.26
C ASP A 603 -4.35 2.85 -3.29
N CYS A 604 -5.38 3.57 -2.84
CA CYS A 604 -6.31 4.27 -3.73
C CYS A 604 -5.64 5.48 -4.40
N ILE A 605 -4.90 6.28 -3.63
CA ILE A 605 -4.13 7.45 -4.09
C ILE A 605 -3.06 6.98 -5.08
N ASN A 606 -2.34 5.90 -4.76
CA ASN A 606 -1.29 5.32 -5.61
C ASN A 606 -1.84 4.25 -6.57
N ASN A 607 -3.15 4.12 -6.77
CA ASN A 607 -3.70 3.05 -7.61
C ASN A 607 -3.18 3.21 -9.04
N THR A 608 -2.52 2.18 -9.58
CA THR A 608 -1.89 2.24 -10.90
C THR A 608 -2.57 1.39 -11.98
N ASN A 609 -3.67 0.70 -11.66
CA ASN A 609 -4.30 -0.24 -12.59
C ASN A 609 -5.70 0.26 -13.01
N VAL A 610 -6.35 -0.48 -13.91
CA VAL A 610 -7.74 -0.22 -14.34
C VAL A 610 -8.60 0.03 -13.10
N THR A 611 -9.41 1.10 -13.11
CA THR A 611 -10.42 1.32 -12.07
C THR A 611 -11.16 0.02 -11.85
N ASP A 612 -11.00 -0.55 -10.66
CA ASP A 612 -11.80 -1.69 -10.27
C ASP A 612 -13.21 -1.16 -10.01
N CYS A 613 -14.12 -1.44 -10.93
CA CYS A 613 -15.50 -0.96 -10.89
C CYS A 613 -16.28 -1.45 -9.66
N LYS A 614 -15.72 -2.40 -8.91
CA LYS A 614 -16.25 -2.89 -7.63
C LYS A 614 -15.50 -2.32 -6.43
N SER A 615 -14.40 -1.59 -6.63
CA SER A 615 -13.64 -0.99 -5.54
C SER A 615 -14.36 0.20 -4.93
N ASN A 616 -14.37 0.23 -3.61
CA ASN A 616 -14.87 1.35 -2.83
C ASN A 616 -13.90 2.55 -2.83
N CYS A 617 -12.72 2.46 -3.48
CA CYS A 617 -11.76 3.56 -3.54
C CYS A 617 -12.39 4.86 -4.05
N ASN A 618 -13.22 4.82 -5.10
CA ASN A 618 -13.90 6.03 -5.58
C ASN A 618 -14.79 6.65 -4.50
N LYS A 619 -15.62 5.85 -3.80
CA LYS A 619 -16.46 6.29 -2.68
C LYS A 619 -15.61 6.92 -1.57
N TYR A 620 -14.49 6.29 -1.23
CA TYR A 620 -13.61 6.78 -0.18
C TYR A 620 -12.84 8.05 -0.58
N CYS A 621 -12.32 8.14 -1.81
CA CYS A 621 -11.66 9.34 -2.34
C CYS A 621 -12.64 10.53 -2.41
N GLN A 622 -13.89 10.29 -2.80
CA GLN A 622 -14.95 11.31 -2.77
C GLN A 622 -15.25 11.76 -1.34
N CYS A 623 -15.30 10.84 -0.39
CA CYS A 623 -15.47 11.22 1.01
C CYS A 623 -14.28 12.02 1.54
N TYR A 624 -13.07 11.64 1.17
CA TYR A 624 -11.86 12.37 1.55
C TYR A 624 -11.90 13.82 1.07
N GLU A 625 -12.28 14.06 -0.18
CA GLU A 625 -12.51 15.41 -0.72
C GLU A 625 -13.61 16.16 0.04
N LYS A 626 -14.75 15.51 0.33
CA LYS A 626 -15.82 16.11 1.15
C LYS A 626 -15.33 16.52 2.54
N TRP A 627 -14.52 15.67 3.19
CA TRP A 627 -13.91 15.95 4.49
C TRP A 627 -12.94 17.14 4.42
N ILE A 628 -12.09 17.22 3.38
CA ILE A 628 -11.19 18.37 3.18
C ILE A 628 -11.98 19.67 3.02
N ASN A 629 -12.98 19.68 2.13
CA ASN A 629 -13.82 20.87 1.91
C ASN A 629 -14.54 21.30 3.20
N ARG A 630 -14.92 20.34 4.04
CA ARG A 630 -15.50 20.63 5.36
C ARG A 630 -14.47 21.27 6.29
N LYS A 631 -13.24 20.76 6.34
CA LYS A 631 -12.15 21.32 7.15
C LYS A 631 -11.71 22.71 6.69
N GLU A 632 -11.72 22.98 5.37
CA GLU A 632 -11.56 24.33 4.82
C GLU A 632 -12.62 25.30 5.39
N GLY A 633 -13.90 24.90 5.36
CA GLY A 633 -14.98 25.73 5.91
C GLY A 633 -14.92 25.96 7.42
N GLU A 634 -14.49 24.95 8.19
CA GLU A 634 -14.23 25.08 9.63
C GLU A 634 -13.08 26.05 9.91
N TRP A 635 -12.00 25.96 9.12
CA TRP A 635 -10.83 26.81 9.26
C TRP A 635 -11.15 28.29 9.02
N GLU A 636 -11.97 28.62 8.01
CA GLU A 636 -12.40 30.01 7.77
C GLU A 636 -13.12 30.61 8.99
N LYS A 637 -14.05 29.86 9.60
CA LYS A 637 -14.78 30.31 10.80
C LYS A 637 -13.85 30.45 12.02
N LEU A 638 -12.92 29.51 12.20
CA LEU A 638 -11.93 29.60 13.28
C LEU A 638 -11.02 30.82 13.10
N LYS A 639 -10.61 31.14 11.87
CA LYS A 639 -9.82 32.35 11.58
C LYS A 639 -10.57 33.63 11.97
N GLU A 640 -11.88 33.71 11.75
CA GLU A 640 -12.67 34.89 12.17
C GLU A 640 -12.68 35.07 13.69
N VAL A 641 -12.78 33.97 14.46
CA VAL A 641 -12.67 34.01 15.92
C VAL A 641 -11.26 34.45 16.36
N LEU A 642 -10.22 34.00 15.65
CA LEU A 642 -8.83 34.32 15.95
C LEU A 642 -8.42 35.76 15.57
N LYS A 643 -9.01 36.33 14.49
CA LYS A 643 -8.70 37.67 13.96
C LYS A 643 -9.14 38.82 14.88
N LYS A 644 -10.08 38.63 15.79
CA LYS A 644 -10.59 39.67 16.72
C LYS A 644 -9.57 40.09 17.82
N LYS A 645 -8.25 39.95 17.61
CA LYS A 645 -7.21 40.21 18.63
C LYS A 645 -6.03 41.04 18.10
N ASP A 646 -5.73 42.13 18.81
CA ASP A 646 -4.65 43.07 18.46
C ASP A 646 -3.29 42.84 19.17
N LYS A 647 -3.16 41.88 20.12
CA LYS A 647 -1.91 41.73 20.91
C LYS A 647 -1.37 40.30 21.19
N ASN A 648 -2.08 39.22 20.80
CA ASN A 648 -1.70 37.83 21.15
C ASN A 648 -1.42 36.88 19.96
N ALA A 649 -1.36 37.37 18.71
CA ALA A 649 -1.11 36.55 17.52
C ALA A 649 0.20 35.73 17.60
N HIS A 650 1.22 36.26 18.29
CA HIS A 650 2.53 35.62 18.46
C HIS A 650 2.49 34.34 19.33
N ASN A 651 1.57 34.26 20.31
CA ASN A 651 1.42 33.11 21.21
C ASN A 651 0.77 31.91 20.50
N TYR A 652 -0.17 32.18 19.59
CA TYR A 652 -0.84 31.18 18.78
C TYR A 652 0.13 30.49 17.81
N TYR A 653 0.93 31.28 17.08
CA TYR A 653 1.90 30.79 16.11
C TYR A 653 2.94 29.85 16.73
N ASN A 654 3.58 30.28 17.83
CA ASN A 654 4.61 29.48 18.49
C ASN A 654 4.08 28.12 18.96
N LYS A 655 2.83 28.08 19.39
CA LYS A 655 2.16 26.84 19.80
C LYS A 655 1.68 25.97 18.63
N LEU A 656 1.18 26.54 17.54
CA LEU A 656 0.88 25.78 16.32
C LEU A 656 2.16 25.14 15.77
N LYS A 657 3.25 25.93 15.74
CA LYS A 657 4.57 25.44 15.38
C LYS A 657 5.00 24.25 16.22
N TYR A 658 4.82 24.38 17.53
CA TYR A 658 5.14 23.31 18.46
C TYR A 658 4.35 22.02 18.21
N VAL A 659 3.05 22.10 17.87
CA VAL A 659 2.24 20.92 17.50
C VAL A 659 2.78 20.25 16.23
N PHE A 660 3.17 21.02 15.22
CA PHE A 660 3.77 20.45 14.02
C PHE A 660 5.15 19.82 14.32
N ASP A 661 6.02 20.55 15.02
CA ASP A 661 7.40 20.14 15.32
C ASP A 661 7.48 18.94 16.27
N SER A 662 6.61 18.90 17.27
CA SER A 662 6.69 17.93 18.37
C SER A 662 5.69 16.78 18.23
N PHE A 663 4.70 16.88 17.33
CA PHE A 663 3.73 15.82 17.05
C PHE A 663 3.65 15.43 15.58
N LEU A 664 3.27 16.32 14.66
CA LEU A 664 3.04 15.96 13.25
C LEU A 664 4.26 15.31 12.61
N PHE A 665 5.42 15.99 12.66
CA PHE A 665 6.62 15.48 12.00
C PHE A 665 7.16 14.20 12.66
N PRO A 666 7.21 14.07 14.00
CA PRO A 666 7.57 12.81 14.65
C PRO A 666 6.64 11.64 14.26
N VAL A 667 5.33 11.84 14.26
CA VAL A 667 4.36 10.78 13.92
C VAL A 667 4.43 10.42 12.45
N MET A 668 4.50 11.41 11.55
CA MET A 668 4.68 11.14 10.13
C MET A 668 5.99 10.39 9.87
N ASN A 669 7.10 10.79 10.51
CA ASN A 669 8.37 10.08 10.38
C ASN A 669 8.25 8.61 10.86
N ALA A 670 7.56 8.36 11.98
CA ALA A 670 7.34 7.00 12.47
C ALA A 670 6.48 6.13 11.53
N LEU A 671 5.54 6.73 10.79
CA LEU A 671 4.69 6.03 9.83
C LEU A 671 5.35 5.83 8.45
N ASN A 672 6.36 6.63 8.13
CA ASN A 672 7.02 6.64 6.82
C ASN A 672 8.09 5.55 6.63
N ASN A 673 8.22 4.60 7.55
CA ASN A 673 9.28 3.59 7.48
C ASN A 673 9.18 2.69 6.22
N GLU A 674 7.99 2.51 5.63
CA GLU A 674 7.82 1.81 4.34
C GLU A 674 8.13 2.67 3.09
N GLU A 675 8.17 4.01 3.22
CA GLU A 675 8.37 4.96 2.10
C GLU A 675 9.22 6.18 2.53
N LYS A 676 10.40 5.92 3.11
CA LYS A 676 11.33 6.95 3.58
C LYS A 676 11.60 7.98 2.46
N GLY A 677 11.11 9.21 2.63
CA GLY A 677 11.32 10.32 1.68
C GLY A 677 10.07 11.00 1.12
N LYS A 678 8.89 10.35 1.08
CA LYS A 678 7.69 10.91 0.40
C LYS A 678 7.21 12.22 1.03
N TRP A 679 7.18 12.27 2.36
CA TRP A 679 6.73 13.44 3.11
C TRP A 679 7.85 14.41 3.49
N ASP A 680 9.11 14.08 3.22
CA ASP A 680 10.24 14.90 3.67
C ASP A 680 10.21 16.27 3.01
N GLN A 681 9.81 16.34 1.74
CA GLN A 681 9.71 17.59 1.00
C GLN A 681 8.51 18.43 1.43
N PHE A 682 7.33 17.81 1.58
CA PHE A 682 6.15 18.47 2.13
C PHE A 682 6.42 19.01 3.54
N THR A 683 7.07 18.20 4.39
CA THR A 683 7.52 18.59 5.74
C THR A 683 8.49 19.76 5.69
N LYS A 684 9.46 19.76 4.76
CA LYS A 684 10.39 20.89 4.57
C LYS A 684 9.67 22.17 4.13
N GLU A 685 8.70 22.08 3.20
CA GLU A 685 7.92 23.23 2.75
C GLU A 685 7.01 23.78 3.86
N LEU A 686 6.35 22.91 4.63
CA LEU A 686 5.60 23.31 5.83
C LEU A 686 6.52 24.02 6.83
N LYS A 687 7.68 23.43 7.15
CA LYS A 687 8.68 24.05 8.05
C LYS A 687 9.12 25.41 7.54
N LYS A 688 9.44 25.54 6.26
CA LYS A 688 9.85 26.78 5.62
C LYS A 688 8.77 27.86 5.74
N LYS A 689 7.52 27.55 5.37
CA LYS A 689 6.37 28.45 5.52
C LYS A 689 6.16 28.88 6.97
N MET A 690 6.37 27.96 7.91
CA MET A 690 6.29 28.26 9.33
C MET A 690 7.45 29.14 9.80
N ASP A 691 8.67 28.95 9.30
CA ASP A 691 9.86 29.74 9.67
C ASP A 691 9.85 31.18 9.12
N PHE A 692 9.32 31.41 7.91
CA PHE A 692 9.22 32.75 7.31
C PHE A 692 8.36 33.73 8.13
N SER A 693 7.37 33.22 8.87
CA SER A 693 6.50 34.04 9.71
C SER A 693 7.18 34.65 10.96
N LYS A 694 8.44 34.28 11.27
CA LYS A 694 9.24 34.92 12.33
C LYS A 694 9.87 36.26 11.91
N ALA A 695 10.08 36.49 10.61
CA ALA A 695 10.90 37.60 10.12
C ALA A 695 10.12 38.90 9.82
N ASN A 696 8.79 38.82 9.66
CA ASN A 696 7.94 39.98 9.40
C ASN A 696 7.02 40.24 10.61
N THR A 697 7.11 41.43 11.20
CA THR A 697 6.26 41.93 12.31
C THR A 697 4.82 42.25 11.87
N GLY A 698 4.31 41.63 10.80
CA GLY A 698 2.95 41.83 10.27
C GLY A 698 2.11 40.55 10.38
N THR A 699 0.93 40.66 10.97
CA THR A 699 0.02 39.61 11.46
C THR A 699 -0.64 38.67 10.42
N ASN A 700 -0.08 38.45 9.22
CA ASN A 700 -0.78 37.71 8.15
C ASN A 700 -0.25 36.29 7.79
N ASP A 701 0.95 35.89 8.18
CA ASP A 701 1.63 34.79 7.44
C ASP A 701 1.52 33.36 8.04
N SER A 702 1.02 33.18 9.28
CA SER A 702 0.90 31.82 9.87
C SER A 702 -0.36 31.06 9.43
N GLN A 703 -1.35 31.77 8.84
CA GLN A 703 -2.54 31.17 8.21
C GLN A 703 -2.17 30.32 6.99
N ASP A 704 -0.99 30.54 6.42
CA ASP A 704 -0.47 29.81 5.27
C ASP A 704 -0.18 28.35 5.57
N ALA A 705 0.23 27.95 6.77
CA ALA A 705 0.66 26.56 7.02
C ALA A 705 -0.52 25.56 6.96
N ILE A 706 -1.65 25.89 7.61
CA ILE A 706 -2.88 25.10 7.52
C ILE A 706 -3.47 25.16 6.10
N LYS A 707 -3.40 26.33 5.45
CA LYS A 707 -3.85 26.48 4.07
C LYS A 707 -3.02 25.61 3.10
N VAL A 708 -1.69 25.63 3.22
CA VAL A 708 -0.76 24.81 2.45
C VAL A 708 -1.01 23.32 2.69
N LEU A 709 -1.30 22.93 3.93
CA LEU A 709 -1.73 21.57 4.23
C LEU A 709 -3.01 21.21 3.47
N LEU A 710 -4.09 21.97 3.65
CA LEU A 710 -5.38 21.70 2.99
C LEU A 710 -5.27 21.72 1.45
N ASP A 711 -4.51 22.65 0.87
CA ASP A 711 -4.25 22.73 -0.57
C ASP A 711 -3.53 21.48 -1.09
N HIS A 712 -2.55 20.97 -0.33
CA HIS A 712 -1.87 19.71 -0.65
C HIS A 712 -2.83 18.52 -0.60
N LEU A 713 -3.61 18.38 0.49
CA LEU A 713 -4.59 17.30 0.63
C LEU A 713 -5.64 17.34 -0.49
N LYS A 714 -6.06 18.53 -0.91
CA LYS A 714 -7.00 18.72 -2.03
C LYS A 714 -6.42 18.24 -3.36
N GLY A 715 -5.13 18.51 -3.61
CA GLY A 715 -4.40 17.94 -4.73
C GLY A 715 -4.40 16.41 -4.68
N THR A 716 -4.03 15.82 -3.54
CA THR A 716 -4.02 14.38 -3.33
C THR A 716 -5.39 13.74 -3.52
N ALA A 717 -6.46 14.36 -2.99
CA ALA A 717 -7.83 13.87 -3.14
C ALA A 717 -8.30 13.91 -4.61
N THR A 718 -7.91 14.93 -5.37
CA THR A 718 -8.18 15.02 -6.82
C THR A 718 -7.53 13.85 -7.54
N ILE A 719 -6.24 13.59 -7.28
CA ILE A 719 -5.51 12.44 -7.85
C ILE A 719 -6.17 11.10 -7.46
N CYS A 720 -6.56 10.96 -6.19
CA CYS A 720 -7.27 9.78 -5.70
C CYS A 720 -8.54 9.53 -6.50
N LYS A 721 -9.37 10.56 -6.72
CA LYS A 721 -10.59 10.45 -7.52
C LYS A 721 -10.30 10.10 -8.98
N ASP A 722 -9.34 10.79 -9.60
CA ASP A 722 -8.97 10.58 -10.99
C ASP A 722 -8.44 9.15 -11.22
N ASN A 723 -7.62 8.64 -10.31
CA ASN A 723 -7.09 7.27 -10.36
C ASN A 723 -8.16 6.20 -10.14
N ASN A 724 -9.33 6.55 -9.58
CA ASN A 724 -10.40 5.61 -9.27
C ASN A 724 -11.73 6.00 -9.93
N THR A 725 -11.68 6.74 -11.05
CA THR A 725 -12.89 7.18 -11.74
C THR A 725 -13.65 6.01 -12.37
N ASN A 726 -14.96 5.92 -12.08
CA ASN A 726 -15.85 4.92 -12.65
C ASN A 726 -16.24 5.21 -14.11
N GLU A 727 -15.75 6.28 -14.74
CA GLU A 727 -16.02 6.55 -16.15
C GLU A 727 -15.54 5.44 -17.10
N ALA A 728 -14.54 4.65 -16.70
CA ALA A 728 -14.11 3.47 -17.44
C ALA A 728 -15.05 2.25 -17.26
N CYS A 729 -15.97 2.33 -16.30
CA CYS A 729 -16.89 1.26 -15.89
C CYS A 729 -18.26 1.33 -16.56
N ASP A 730 -18.47 2.28 -17.48
CA ASP A 730 -19.72 2.40 -18.23
C ASP A 730 -19.89 1.21 -19.19
N VAL A 731 -20.68 0.24 -18.74
CA VAL A 731 -21.06 -0.96 -19.48
C VAL A 731 -22.18 -0.61 -20.46
N SER A 732 -21.90 0.01 -21.61
CA SER A 732 -22.88 0.01 -22.72
C SER A 732 -22.36 0.34 -24.12
N LYS A 733 -21.10 0.07 -24.47
CA LYS A 733 -20.74 -0.05 -25.89
C LYS A 733 -19.88 -1.28 -26.11
N ASP A 734 -20.39 -2.23 -26.90
CA ASP A 734 -19.67 -3.43 -27.34
C ASP A 734 -18.23 -3.08 -27.71
N SER A 735 -17.25 -3.74 -27.09
CA SER A 735 -15.86 -3.53 -27.43
C SER A 735 -15.66 -3.97 -28.88
N LYS A 736 -15.51 -3.01 -29.80
CA LYS A 736 -15.12 -3.34 -31.17
C LYS A 736 -13.72 -3.95 -31.13
N THR A 737 -13.58 -5.17 -31.64
CA THR A 737 -12.29 -5.85 -31.79
C THR A 737 -11.31 -4.92 -32.50
N ASN A 738 -10.12 -4.71 -31.93
CA ASN A 738 -9.08 -3.92 -32.57
C ASN A 738 -8.73 -4.56 -33.93
N PRO A 739 -8.96 -3.88 -35.07
CA PRO A 739 -8.73 -4.44 -36.39
C PRO A 739 -7.24 -4.76 -36.68
N CYS A 740 -6.32 -4.25 -35.86
CA CYS A 740 -4.88 -4.51 -35.98
C CYS A 740 -4.43 -5.83 -35.33
N ILE A 741 -5.31 -6.57 -34.63
CA ILE A 741 -4.95 -7.86 -34.01
C ILE A 741 -5.23 -9.00 -35.00
N LYS A 742 -4.17 -9.63 -35.54
CA LYS A 742 -4.29 -10.93 -36.22
C LYS A 742 -4.69 -11.98 -35.18
N LYS A 743 -5.88 -12.58 -35.32
CA LYS A 743 -6.37 -13.66 -34.46
C LYS A 743 -5.33 -14.79 -34.37
N ASN A 744 -4.71 -14.96 -33.21
CA ASN A 744 -4.01 -16.19 -32.87
C ASN A 744 -4.87 -16.93 -31.83
N PRO A 745 -5.45 -18.10 -32.13
CA PRO A 745 -6.46 -18.77 -31.28
C PRO A 745 -5.96 -19.17 -29.88
N LYS A 746 -4.65 -19.12 -29.62
CA LYS A 746 -4.03 -19.61 -28.38
C LYS A 746 -3.66 -18.52 -27.36
N ASN A 747 -4.01 -17.25 -27.59
CA ASN A 747 -3.63 -16.16 -26.70
C ASN A 747 -4.86 -15.43 -26.13
N THR A 748 -5.39 -15.94 -25.02
CA THR A 748 -6.46 -15.36 -24.21
C THR A 748 -5.94 -14.26 -23.28
N LYS A 749 -5.09 -13.34 -23.77
CA LYS A 749 -4.71 -12.17 -22.97
C LYS A 749 -5.79 -11.09 -23.08
N PRO A 750 -6.27 -10.52 -21.96
CA PRO A 750 -7.25 -9.43 -22.00
C PRO A 750 -6.65 -8.22 -22.71
N THR A 751 -7.39 -7.66 -23.67
CA THR A 751 -6.99 -6.44 -24.39
C THR A 751 -7.07 -5.23 -23.46
N LYS A 752 -5.92 -4.59 -23.22
CA LYS A 752 -5.83 -3.32 -22.48
C LYS A 752 -6.30 -2.15 -23.36
N THR A 753 -7.13 -1.24 -22.82
CA THR A 753 -7.58 -0.05 -23.55
C THR A 753 -6.47 1.01 -23.65
N VAL A 754 -6.53 1.90 -24.65
CA VAL A 754 -5.60 3.04 -24.76
C VAL A 754 -5.73 3.98 -23.54
N LYS A 755 -6.95 4.13 -23.01
CA LYS A 755 -7.22 4.87 -21.77
C LYS A 755 -6.41 4.31 -20.59
N HIS A 756 -6.39 2.98 -20.42
CA HIS A 756 -5.60 2.32 -19.38
C HIS A 756 -4.08 2.58 -19.51
N ILE A 757 -3.55 2.60 -20.74
CA ILE A 757 -2.13 2.92 -20.96
C ILE A 757 -1.86 4.40 -20.61
N ALA A 758 -2.78 5.30 -20.93
CA ALA A 758 -2.66 6.72 -20.60
C ALA A 758 -2.67 6.96 -19.07
N GLU A 759 -3.59 6.32 -18.34
CA GLU A 759 -3.67 6.35 -16.86
C GLU A 759 -2.34 5.89 -16.24
N LEU A 760 -1.82 4.74 -16.68
CA LEU A 760 -0.51 4.22 -16.26
C LEU A 760 0.64 5.20 -16.50
N LYS A 761 0.61 5.93 -17.62
CA LYS A 761 1.66 6.92 -17.96
C LYS A 761 1.53 8.17 -17.10
N GLN A 762 0.31 8.65 -16.83
CA GLN A 762 0.04 9.78 -15.94
C GLN A 762 0.53 9.49 -14.51
N GLN A 763 0.24 8.29 -14.00
CA GLN A 763 0.67 7.86 -12.66
C GLN A 763 2.20 7.70 -12.54
N LYS A 764 2.86 7.15 -13.57
CA LYS A 764 4.33 7.09 -13.62
C LYS A 764 4.93 8.49 -13.60
N ALA A 765 4.35 9.43 -14.33
CA ALA A 765 4.79 10.82 -14.33
C ALA A 765 4.56 11.48 -12.95
N HIS A 766 3.43 11.23 -12.31
CA HIS A 766 3.13 11.70 -10.95
C HIS A 766 4.13 11.15 -9.92
N THR A 767 4.35 9.82 -9.92
CA THR A 767 5.34 9.17 -9.04
C THR A 767 6.74 9.75 -9.24
N GLN A 768 7.11 10.04 -10.50
CA GLN A 768 8.39 10.65 -10.82
C GLN A 768 8.48 12.11 -10.34
N MET A 769 7.40 12.88 -10.45
CA MET A 769 7.29 14.26 -9.96
C MET A 769 7.45 14.31 -8.44
N GLU A 770 6.74 13.46 -7.71
CA GLU A 770 6.83 13.36 -6.25
C GLU A 770 8.24 12.99 -5.78
N LYS A 771 8.94 12.10 -6.49
CA LYS A 771 10.35 11.77 -6.19
C LYS A 771 11.35 12.90 -6.45
N ARG A 772 10.99 13.92 -7.24
CA ARG A 772 11.92 14.94 -7.77
C ARG A 772 11.63 16.35 -7.30
N GLY A 773 10.65 16.58 -6.44
CA GLY A 773 10.28 17.93 -6.09
C GLY A 773 8.87 18.13 -5.54
N GLY A 774 7.96 17.18 -5.77
CA GLY A 774 6.54 17.32 -5.45
C GLY A 774 5.81 18.33 -6.35
N GLU A 775 4.50 18.19 -6.46
CA GLU A 775 3.63 19.08 -7.28
C GLU A 775 3.78 20.57 -6.92
N ILE A 776 3.95 20.86 -5.63
CA ILE A 776 3.95 22.23 -5.07
C ILE A 776 4.99 23.15 -5.72
N ASN A 777 6.13 22.60 -6.16
CA ASN A 777 7.21 23.39 -6.78
C ASN A 777 6.99 23.67 -8.26
N LEU A 778 6.08 22.95 -8.92
CA LEU A 778 5.78 23.08 -10.35
C LEU A 778 4.44 23.75 -10.61
N LYS A 779 3.57 23.85 -9.60
CA LYS A 779 2.25 24.47 -9.71
C LYS A 779 2.35 25.99 -9.77
N GLY A 780 1.93 26.59 -10.89
CA GLY A 780 1.83 28.04 -11.05
C GLY A 780 0.50 28.58 -10.49
N ASP A 781 0.50 29.87 -10.13
CA ASP A 781 -0.69 30.64 -9.80
C ASP A 781 -0.77 31.86 -10.73
N ALA A 782 -1.65 31.79 -11.74
CA ALA A 782 -1.78 32.85 -12.74
C ALA A 782 -2.26 34.19 -12.13
N SER A 783 -2.98 34.18 -11.00
CA SER A 783 -3.36 35.42 -10.30
C SER A 783 -2.17 36.15 -9.68
N GLN A 784 -1.02 35.50 -9.60
CA GLN A 784 0.25 36.05 -9.13
C GLN A 784 1.26 36.22 -10.28
N GLY A 785 0.77 36.16 -11.53
CA GLY A 785 1.57 36.39 -12.74
C GLY A 785 1.71 37.86 -13.08
N ASN A 786 2.70 38.16 -13.92
CA ASN A 786 2.86 39.44 -14.60
C ASN A 786 2.58 39.29 -16.10
N TYR A 787 1.89 40.27 -16.70
CA TYR A 787 1.44 40.26 -18.09
C TYR A 787 1.79 41.59 -18.77
N SER A 788 2.72 41.54 -19.72
CA SER A 788 3.28 42.75 -20.36
C SER A 788 2.27 43.59 -21.14
N ARG A 789 1.12 43.02 -21.53
CA ARG A 789 0.02 43.74 -22.20
C ARG A 789 -1.05 44.29 -21.25
N GLY A 790 -0.83 44.21 -19.93
CA GLY A 790 -1.65 44.90 -18.93
C GLY A 790 -2.98 44.24 -18.55
N GLY A 791 -3.12 42.92 -18.75
CA GLY A 791 -4.27 42.17 -18.24
C GLY A 791 -4.34 42.17 -16.70
N ASP A 792 -5.55 42.25 -16.14
CA ASP A 792 -5.75 42.28 -14.69
C ASP A 792 -5.66 40.87 -14.10
N THR A 793 -4.71 40.67 -13.19
CA THR A 793 -4.55 39.42 -12.42
C THR A 793 -5.82 38.94 -11.71
N GLN A 794 -6.76 39.83 -11.36
CA GLN A 794 -8.04 39.46 -10.75
C GLN A 794 -8.96 38.69 -11.69
N ASP A 795 -8.82 38.84 -13.00
CA ASP A 795 -9.61 38.12 -13.99
C ASP A 795 -9.36 36.61 -13.90
N PHE A 796 -8.21 36.15 -13.39
CA PHE A 796 -7.94 34.71 -13.19
C PHE A 796 -8.79 34.05 -12.09
N LYS A 797 -9.55 34.82 -11.28
CA LYS A 797 -10.58 34.25 -10.39
C LYS A 797 -11.73 33.61 -11.17
N ASP A 798 -11.95 34.07 -12.40
CA ASP A 798 -12.88 33.50 -13.36
C ASP A 798 -12.19 33.43 -14.72
N ILE A 799 -11.57 32.29 -15.02
CA ILE A 799 -10.74 32.07 -16.21
C ILE A 799 -11.48 32.46 -17.50
N CYS A 800 -12.81 32.42 -17.53
CA CYS A 800 -13.59 32.84 -18.70
C CYS A 800 -13.54 34.35 -18.98
N LYS A 801 -13.08 35.19 -18.04
CA LYS A 801 -12.92 36.64 -18.19
C LYS A 801 -11.61 37.07 -18.83
N ILE A 802 -10.60 36.19 -18.91
CA ILE A 802 -9.31 36.57 -19.46
C ILE A 802 -9.41 36.92 -20.96
N THR A 803 -8.67 37.95 -21.33
CA THR A 803 -8.62 38.57 -22.66
C THR A 803 -7.23 38.51 -23.28
N GLU A 804 -7.09 38.95 -24.53
CA GLU A 804 -5.81 39.04 -25.27
C GLU A 804 -4.73 39.95 -24.64
N ASN A 805 -5.05 40.62 -23.53
CA ASN A 805 -4.11 41.41 -22.72
C ASN A 805 -3.39 40.57 -21.65
N HIS A 806 -3.84 39.34 -21.38
CA HIS A 806 -3.28 38.44 -20.37
C HIS A 806 -2.13 37.60 -20.93
N THR A 807 -1.16 38.26 -21.57
CA THR A 807 -0.04 37.58 -22.23
C THR A 807 1.26 38.37 -22.15
N ASN A 808 2.37 37.66 -22.29
CA ASN A 808 3.73 38.18 -22.36
C ASN A 808 4.35 38.14 -23.76
N THR A 809 3.50 38.10 -24.81
CA THR A 809 3.97 38.11 -26.20
C THR A 809 4.65 39.43 -26.57
N GLU A 810 5.74 39.37 -27.35
CA GLU A 810 6.42 40.56 -27.89
C GLU A 810 5.95 40.92 -29.31
N ARG A 811 5.98 42.21 -29.64
CA ARG A 811 5.84 42.67 -31.04
C ARG A 811 7.16 42.41 -31.78
N ARG A 812 7.15 41.49 -32.75
CA ARG A 812 8.24 41.34 -33.74
C ARG A 812 7.87 42.02 -35.05
N GLY A 813 8.81 42.78 -35.62
CA GLY A 813 8.58 43.65 -36.78
C GLY A 813 7.85 42.96 -37.92
N GLY A 814 6.69 43.52 -38.32
CA GLY A 814 5.83 43.03 -39.40
C GLY A 814 4.64 42.15 -38.98
N TYR A 815 4.56 41.71 -37.71
CA TYR A 815 3.46 40.87 -37.20
C TYR A 815 2.56 41.62 -36.21
N THR A 816 1.27 41.75 -36.53
CA THR A 816 0.27 42.38 -35.65
C THR A 816 -0.45 41.32 -34.83
N TYR A 817 -0.09 41.18 -33.55
CA TYR A 817 -0.76 40.28 -32.61
C TYR A 817 -2.13 40.83 -32.16
N ASN A 818 -3.18 40.07 -32.43
CA ASN A 818 -4.59 40.27 -32.05
C ASN A 818 -5.15 39.05 -31.27
N GLY A 819 -4.33 38.48 -30.38
CA GLY A 819 -4.70 37.30 -29.61
C GLY A 819 -4.08 35.97 -30.10
N PRO A 820 -4.23 34.87 -29.32
CA PRO A 820 -3.60 33.58 -29.60
C PRO A 820 -3.93 32.96 -30.96
N CYS A 821 -5.04 33.35 -31.59
CA CYS A 821 -5.46 32.85 -32.90
C CYS A 821 -4.90 33.66 -34.08
N THR A 822 -4.07 34.67 -33.84
CA THR A 822 -3.57 35.58 -34.89
C THR A 822 -2.78 34.82 -35.96
N GLY A 823 -3.17 34.99 -37.23
CA GLY A 823 -2.50 34.36 -38.37
C GLY A 823 -2.81 32.87 -38.55
N LYS A 824 -3.75 32.31 -37.78
CA LYS A 824 -4.20 30.91 -37.90
C LYS A 824 -5.40 30.80 -38.85
N ASP A 825 -5.49 29.68 -39.58
CA ASP A 825 -6.57 29.33 -40.54
C ASP A 825 -6.72 30.24 -41.80
N GLY A 826 -5.76 31.14 -42.05
CA GLY A 826 -5.57 31.88 -43.30
C GLY A 826 -6.68 32.87 -43.70
N ASN A 827 -6.35 33.85 -44.56
CA ASN A 827 -7.33 34.76 -45.17
C ASN A 827 -8.16 34.11 -46.32
N ASN A 828 -7.94 32.82 -46.61
CA ASN A 828 -8.51 32.08 -47.76
C ASN A 828 -9.50 30.96 -47.35
N ARG A 829 -10.63 31.36 -46.77
CA ARG A 829 -11.84 30.51 -46.60
C ARG A 829 -11.73 29.28 -45.66
N GLY A 830 -10.82 29.30 -44.68
CA GLY A 830 -10.81 28.53 -43.42
C GLY A 830 -11.32 27.07 -43.45
N VAL A 831 -10.42 26.11 -43.20
CA VAL A 831 -10.75 24.67 -43.22
C VAL A 831 -10.52 23.97 -41.88
N ARG A 832 -10.13 24.72 -40.83
CA ARG A 832 -9.77 24.18 -39.52
C ARG A 832 -10.79 23.21 -38.92
N MET A 833 -12.09 23.50 -39.06
CA MET A 833 -13.21 22.72 -38.51
C MET A 833 -14.21 22.27 -39.58
N LYS A 834 -13.90 22.45 -40.88
CA LYS A 834 -14.79 22.08 -41.98
C LYS A 834 -14.83 20.55 -42.16
N ILE A 835 -16.01 19.96 -42.00
CA ILE A 835 -16.24 18.52 -42.16
C ILE A 835 -15.93 18.11 -43.60
N GLY A 836 -15.26 16.97 -43.75
CA GLY A 836 -14.83 16.44 -45.05
C GLY A 836 -13.46 16.95 -45.52
N THR A 837 -12.80 17.84 -44.77
CA THR A 837 -11.42 18.26 -45.08
C THR A 837 -10.43 17.10 -44.82
N PRO A 838 -9.64 16.68 -45.83
CA PRO A 838 -8.67 15.61 -45.66
C PRO A 838 -7.52 16.02 -44.74
N TRP A 839 -6.95 15.04 -44.04
CA TRP A 839 -5.75 15.24 -43.21
C TRP A 839 -4.53 15.27 -44.12
N LYS A 840 -3.58 16.16 -43.81
CA LYS A 840 -2.34 16.25 -44.58
C LYS A 840 -1.35 15.21 -44.09
N GLY A 841 -0.66 14.55 -45.01
CA GLY A 841 0.29 13.47 -44.74
C GLY A 841 1.76 13.82 -45.02
N PRO A 842 2.63 12.81 -44.99
CA PRO A 842 4.05 12.96 -45.32
C PRO A 842 4.26 13.51 -46.73
N GLY A 843 5.08 14.56 -46.87
CA GLY A 843 5.35 15.25 -48.14
C GLY A 843 4.52 16.53 -48.35
N GLU A 844 3.40 16.69 -47.65
CA GLU A 844 2.61 17.94 -47.61
C GLU A 844 2.92 18.80 -46.38
N LEU A 845 3.69 18.25 -45.44
CA LEU A 845 3.99 18.82 -44.12
C LEU A 845 5.47 18.71 -43.80
N ASN A 846 5.98 19.69 -43.06
CA ASN A 846 7.34 19.67 -42.51
C ASN A 846 7.33 19.07 -41.09
N THR A 847 7.12 17.77 -40.97
CA THR A 847 7.10 17.04 -39.68
C THR A 847 8.42 16.29 -39.45
N THR A 848 8.76 16.06 -38.18
CA THR A 848 9.89 15.20 -37.79
C THR A 848 9.64 13.71 -38.04
N TYR A 849 8.38 13.30 -38.24
CA TYR A 849 7.95 11.93 -38.46
C TYR A 849 7.32 11.74 -39.84
N LYS A 850 8.00 10.97 -40.70
CA LYS A 850 7.65 10.74 -42.11
C LYS A 850 6.41 9.88 -42.37
N GLU A 851 5.64 9.52 -41.35
CA GLU A 851 4.48 8.63 -41.46
C GLU A 851 3.21 9.21 -40.77
N VAL A 852 3.29 10.43 -40.24
CA VAL A 852 2.21 11.03 -39.45
C VAL A 852 1.30 11.90 -40.31
N TYR A 853 -0.02 11.76 -40.10
CA TYR A 853 -1.04 12.62 -40.68
C TYR A 853 -1.52 13.63 -39.63
N LEU A 854 -1.65 14.90 -40.01
CA LEU A 854 -2.11 15.96 -39.11
C LEU A 854 -3.51 16.48 -39.46
N PRO A 855 -4.43 16.56 -38.48
CA PRO A 855 -5.74 17.14 -38.69
C PRO A 855 -5.68 18.65 -38.93
N PRO A 856 -6.57 19.23 -39.75
CA PRO A 856 -6.65 20.69 -39.96
C PRO A 856 -6.77 21.49 -38.66
N ARG A 857 -7.48 20.96 -37.66
CA ARG A 857 -7.61 21.54 -36.31
C ARG A 857 -6.25 21.85 -35.67
N ARG A 858 -5.29 20.93 -35.77
CA ARG A 858 -3.96 21.02 -35.15
C ARG A 858 -3.05 22.00 -35.88
N GLN A 859 -3.14 22.04 -37.22
CA GLN A 859 -2.33 22.94 -38.07
C GLN A 859 -2.59 24.42 -37.79
N HIS A 860 -3.79 24.75 -37.34
CA HIS A 860 -4.26 26.12 -37.15
C HIS A 860 -4.69 26.42 -35.70
N MET A 861 -4.01 25.77 -34.75
CA MET A 861 -4.25 25.95 -33.32
C MET A 861 -3.87 27.36 -32.84
N CYS A 862 -4.63 27.91 -31.90
CA CYS A 862 -4.45 29.24 -31.34
C CYS A 862 -3.33 29.29 -30.30
N THR A 863 -2.09 29.25 -30.79
CA THR A 863 -0.86 29.23 -29.96
C THR A 863 0.07 30.40 -30.26
N SER A 864 -0.39 31.42 -30.99
CA SER A 864 0.48 32.50 -31.45
C SER A 864 1.16 33.28 -30.32
N ASN A 865 0.51 33.44 -29.17
CA ASN A 865 1.18 34.05 -28.01
C ASN A 865 2.33 33.21 -27.48
N LEU A 866 2.18 31.88 -27.47
CA LEU A 866 3.22 30.95 -27.01
C LEU A 866 4.41 30.92 -27.98
N GLU A 867 4.15 31.10 -29.27
CA GLU A 867 5.17 31.16 -30.34
C GLU A 867 6.05 32.42 -30.27
N TYR A 868 5.50 33.51 -29.71
CA TYR A 868 6.15 34.82 -29.65
C TYR A 868 6.34 35.34 -28.22
N LEU A 869 6.43 34.43 -27.23
CA LEU A 869 6.77 34.80 -25.86
C LEU A 869 8.11 35.56 -25.80
N GLN A 870 8.15 36.53 -24.90
CA GLN A 870 9.37 37.25 -24.53
C GLN A 870 10.47 36.25 -24.13
N THR A 871 11.45 36.08 -25.01
CA THR A 871 12.54 35.09 -24.88
C THR A 871 13.93 35.72 -24.96
N LYS A 872 14.02 37.01 -25.32
CA LYS A 872 15.28 37.69 -25.65
C LYS A 872 15.89 38.49 -24.50
N ASP A 873 15.14 38.82 -23.44
CA ASP A 873 15.61 39.64 -22.30
C ASP A 873 15.57 38.88 -20.96
N GLY A 874 16.27 37.74 -20.87
CA GLY A 874 16.33 36.94 -19.64
C GLY A 874 14.97 36.37 -19.20
N PRO A 875 14.90 35.60 -18.09
CA PRO A 875 13.62 35.23 -17.50
C PRO A 875 12.87 36.51 -17.09
N LEU A 876 11.53 36.49 -17.15
CA LEU A 876 10.66 37.52 -16.58
C LEU A 876 11.24 37.96 -15.22
N ASN A 877 11.80 39.18 -15.17
CA ASN A 877 12.54 39.73 -14.04
C ASN A 877 13.77 38.93 -13.52
N LYS A 878 14.73 38.62 -14.42
CA LYS A 878 16.16 38.28 -14.20
C LYS A 878 16.57 37.33 -13.05
N ARG A 879 15.67 36.64 -12.33
CA ARG A 879 15.96 35.60 -11.29
C ARG A 879 14.74 34.92 -10.65
N ASP A 880 13.50 35.38 -10.87
CA ASP A 880 12.32 34.80 -10.19
C ASP A 880 11.63 33.70 -11.00
N GLY A 881 12.05 32.45 -10.80
CA GLY A 881 11.46 31.28 -11.45
C GLY A 881 10.00 31.03 -11.09
N LYS A 882 9.52 31.52 -9.92
CA LYS A 882 8.13 31.37 -9.50
C LYS A 882 7.23 32.35 -10.27
N LEU A 883 7.67 33.59 -10.42
CA LEU A 883 6.97 34.57 -11.25
C LEU A 883 6.88 34.10 -12.71
N VAL A 884 7.96 33.53 -13.26
CA VAL A 884 7.95 32.95 -14.61
C VAL A 884 6.91 31.84 -14.71
N ASN A 885 6.85 30.93 -13.73
CA ASN A 885 5.87 29.84 -13.73
C ASN A 885 4.42 30.35 -13.67
N ASN A 886 4.15 31.35 -12.82
CA ASN A 886 2.84 31.99 -12.67
C ASN A 886 2.38 32.67 -13.96
N SER A 887 3.25 33.51 -14.55
CA SER A 887 3.01 34.19 -15.82
C SER A 887 2.77 33.20 -16.96
N PHE A 888 3.64 32.19 -17.07
CA PHE A 888 3.57 31.18 -18.13
C PHE A 888 2.27 30.38 -18.06
N LEU A 889 1.81 30.01 -16.86
CA LEU A 889 0.50 29.38 -16.70
C LEU A 889 -0.62 30.27 -17.26
N GLY A 890 -0.59 31.57 -16.99
CA GLY A 890 -1.56 32.52 -17.57
C GLY A 890 -1.53 32.57 -19.09
N ASP A 891 -0.34 32.61 -19.70
CA ASP A 891 -0.17 32.56 -21.16
C ASP A 891 -0.76 31.27 -21.77
N VAL A 892 -0.54 30.12 -21.12
CA VAL A 892 -1.09 28.82 -21.55
C VAL A 892 -2.61 28.77 -21.41
N LEU A 893 -3.15 29.27 -20.28
CA LEU A 893 -4.60 29.35 -20.06
C LEU A 893 -5.28 30.23 -21.11
N LEU A 894 -4.65 31.35 -21.48
CA LEU A 894 -5.16 32.22 -22.53
C LEU A 894 -5.24 31.51 -23.89
N SER A 895 -4.19 30.77 -24.28
CA SER A 895 -4.21 29.97 -25.52
C SER A 895 -5.30 28.92 -25.50
N ALA A 896 -5.43 28.18 -24.39
CA ALA A 896 -6.44 27.14 -24.24
C ALA A 896 -7.87 27.68 -24.37
N LYS A 897 -8.17 28.79 -23.68
CA LYS A 897 -9.47 29.46 -23.76
C LYS A 897 -9.77 29.93 -25.18
N MET A 898 -8.84 30.67 -25.79
CA MET A 898 -9.06 31.26 -27.11
C MET A 898 -9.15 30.19 -28.21
N ASP A 899 -8.42 29.08 -28.05
CA ASP A 899 -8.54 27.95 -28.95
C ASP A 899 -9.91 27.28 -28.85
N ALA A 900 -10.42 27.11 -27.63
CA ALA A 900 -11.74 26.56 -27.38
C ALA A 900 -12.85 27.42 -28.00
N ASP A 901 -12.81 28.73 -27.76
CA ASP A 901 -13.73 29.71 -28.35
C ASP A 901 -13.70 29.63 -29.88
N LYS A 902 -12.49 29.55 -30.47
CA LYS A 902 -12.31 29.50 -31.91
C LYS A 902 -12.78 28.18 -32.53
N ILE A 903 -12.58 27.05 -31.87
CA ILE A 903 -13.10 25.75 -32.30
C ILE A 903 -14.63 25.81 -32.41
N ILE A 904 -15.30 26.33 -31.39
CA ILE A 904 -16.77 26.45 -31.36
C ILE A 904 -17.26 27.41 -32.45
N GLU A 905 -16.63 28.57 -32.59
CA GLU A 905 -16.96 29.57 -33.62
C GLU A 905 -16.82 28.98 -35.03
N LEU A 906 -15.67 28.40 -35.34
CA LEU A 906 -15.38 27.89 -36.68
C LEU A 906 -16.17 26.63 -37.01
N TYR A 907 -16.43 25.75 -36.04
CA TYR A 907 -17.30 24.59 -36.25
C TYR A 907 -18.69 25.04 -36.71
N LYS A 908 -19.27 26.06 -36.08
CA LYS A 908 -20.56 26.63 -36.49
C LYS A 908 -20.49 27.24 -37.89
N LYS A 909 -19.53 28.13 -38.10
CA LYS A 909 -19.40 28.91 -39.34
C LYS A 909 -19.06 28.05 -40.56
N GLN A 910 -18.14 27.10 -40.43
CA GLN A 910 -17.62 26.31 -41.56
C GLN A 910 -18.54 25.13 -41.93
N ASN A 911 -19.49 24.77 -41.06
CA ASN A 911 -20.45 23.68 -41.28
C ASN A 911 -21.92 24.15 -41.34
N ASN A 912 -22.14 25.46 -41.54
CA ASN A 912 -23.47 26.08 -41.67
C ASN A 912 -24.44 25.75 -40.52
N LYS A 913 -23.95 25.78 -39.27
CA LYS A 913 -24.77 25.54 -38.06
C LYS A 913 -25.07 26.85 -37.35
N SER A 914 -26.33 27.08 -36.97
CA SER A 914 -26.76 28.27 -36.22
C SER A 914 -26.43 28.17 -34.72
N ASN A 915 -26.51 26.96 -34.15
CA ASN A 915 -26.18 26.64 -32.76
C ASN A 915 -25.66 25.18 -32.64
N LEU A 916 -25.22 24.78 -31.44
CA LEU A 916 -24.79 23.40 -31.12
C LEU A 916 -25.85 22.70 -30.26
N THR A 917 -27.13 22.80 -30.63
CA THR A 917 -28.21 22.11 -29.89
C THR A 917 -28.40 20.67 -30.34
N ASP A 918 -27.88 20.32 -31.51
CA ASP A 918 -27.84 18.93 -31.97
C ASP A 918 -26.82 18.12 -31.15
N PRO A 919 -27.21 16.96 -30.59
CA PRO A 919 -26.32 16.14 -29.76
C PRO A 919 -25.03 15.69 -30.46
N GLU A 920 -25.06 15.39 -31.76
CA GLU A 920 -23.89 14.91 -32.51
C GLU A 920 -22.90 16.03 -32.82
N ASP A 921 -23.42 17.21 -33.15
CA ASP A 921 -22.60 18.42 -33.34
C ASP A 921 -21.94 18.86 -32.04
N ASN A 922 -22.69 18.79 -30.93
CA ASN A 922 -22.16 19.08 -29.60
C ASN A 922 -21.07 18.06 -29.21
N GLU A 923 -21.31 16.77 -29.40
CA GLU A 923 -20.29 15.72 -29.16
C GLU A 923 -19.02 15.96 -30.00
N SER A 924 -19.18 16.32 -31.26
CA SER A 924 -18.07 16.59 -32.20
C SER A 924 -17.24 17.80 -31.76
N ALA A 925 -17.90 18.89 -31.36
CA ALA A 925 -17.23 20.06 -30.80
C ALA A 925 -16.49 19.72 -29.49
N CYS A 926 -17.13 19.00 -28.57
CA CYS A 926 -16.50 18.53 -27.33
C CYS A 926 -15.27 17.64 -27.60
N ARG A 927 -15.34 16.75 -28.60
CA ARG A 927 -14.23 15.90 -28.98
C ARG A 927 -13.06 16.71 -29.55
N ALA A 928 -13.34 17.72 -30.37
CA ALA A 928 -12.32 18.64 -30.89
C ALA A 928 -11.63 19.42 -29.77
N LEU A 929 -12.37 19.88 -28.76
CA LEU A 929 -11.81 20.52 -27.56
C LEU A 929 -10.90 19.58 -26.77
N ARG A 930 -11.30 18.32 -26.57
CA ARG A 930 -10.47 17.31 -25.89
C ARG A 930 -9.15 17.06 -26.60
N TYR A 931 -9.17 16.95 -27.94
CA TYR A 931 -7.95 16.81 -28.71
C TYR A 931 -7.08 18.07 -28.68
N SER A 932 -7.70 19.25 -28.71
CA SER A 932 -6.96 20.51 -28.55
C SER A 932 -6.26 20.61 -27.19
N PHE A 933 -6.94 20.24 -26.11
CA PHE A 933 -6.33 20.17 -24.78
C PHE A 933 -5.09 19.25 -24.76
N ALA A 934 -5.20 18.06 -25.36
CA ALA A 934 -4.08 17.13 -25.46
C ALA A 934 -2.90 17.70 -26.27
N ASP A 935 -3.19 18.38 -27.39
CA ASP A 935 -2.16 19.00 -28.23
C ASP A 935 -1.43 20.13 -27.49
N ILE A 936 -2.15 21.00 -26.76
CA ILE A 936 -1.52 22.02 -25.88
C ILE A 936 -0.60 21.32 -24.87
N ALA A 937 -1.05 20.24 -24.24
CA ALA A 937 -0.23 19.52 -23.28
C ALA A 937 1.04 18.93 -23.91
N ASP A 938 0.99 18.46 -25.16
CA ASP A 938 2.17 17.95 -25.87
C ASP A 938 3.13 19.08 -26.28
N ILE A 939 2.62 20.23 -26.69
CA ILE A 939 3.41 21.45 -26.94
C ILE A 939 4.18 21.85 -25.69
N ILE A 940 3.49 22.00 -24.55
CA ILE A 940 4.11 22.44 -23.29
C ILE A 940 5.13 21.42 -22.77
N ARG A 941 4.87 20.12 -22.96
CA ARG A 941 5.81 19.05 -22.56
C ARG A 941 7.00 18.89 -23.52
N GLY A 942 7.02 19.60 -24.65
CA GLY A 942 8.05 19.45 -25.69
C GLY A 942 8.02 18.08 -26.35
N ARG A 943 6.83 17.48 -26.48
CA ARG A 943 6.60 16.17 -27.14
C ARG A 943 5.78 16.30 -28.42
N ASP A 944 5.54 17.54 -28.83
CA ASP A 944 4.83 17.87 -30.04
C ASP A 944 5.54 17.29 -31.27
N MET A 945 4.74 16.76 -32.19
CA MET A 945 5.22 16.13 -33.42
C MET A 945 5.10 17.06 -34.64
N TRP A 946 4.39 18.18 -34.47
CA TRP A 946 4.25 19.28 -35.42
C TRP A 946 5.23 20.39 -35.07
#